data_AF-A0A847YQ21-F1
#
_entry.id   AF-A0A847YQ21-F1
#
_cell.length_a   1.000
_cell.length_b   1.000
_cell.length_c   1.000
_cell.angle_alpha   90.00
_cell.angle_beta   90.00
_cell.angle_gamma   90.00
#
_symmetry.space_group_name_H-M   'P 1'
#
loop_
_entity.id
_entity.type
_entity.pdbx_description
1 polymer ?
#
loop_
_entity_poly.entity_id
_entity_poly.type
_entity_poly.pdbx_seq_one_letter_code
_entity_poly.pdbx_strand_id
1 'polypeptide(L)'
;MEEFHLKFEPGRFAALSLNYKTGRTELREITDSLKHYNFNRILRVHLKSGQNVAVTDNHSIMTVNPSGQVTTACPETLQAGIAPAKWEPETQRHVYDLRAYPASRRYPVDTVELNEHLARFFGYYVAGGSSAETELTGKHCDKQLESSVTAVLRKLNPRFTAELRLDRNRKTGDLVCRVGSRFAAFVRDACGTGISTKRVPTEIFFAGESIVRAFLEGFFSVQSEELYREQQIGATYSRELRDGIWLLLTRLGLLASLSQATLETASVAAAGNYYRIATTASASPDIYQLRSTGTPFDYEYLRPLVTAVCGSEFIDGCAETIGPEQIVTWQKALASRALTESEKNRIGEIAGLRPETLVLAGFDAPVHLAELCTRLYLTEPDLTDASANDAEFMTRQAQRILRKNAAICDLLQVLQRASQMYPIAVDSLAEQPMERYVYDISVADNENFLTAQGIFVHNSRAGAQVPFSSLNVGTETSPEGRAVTRNLLLAYEKGLGKGENPIFPNVIFRLKKGINFNPEDPNYDLFQLAIRVASKRLNPTFSFMDSSFNKPYGTDVSYMGCRTRVMANVNGPAVTDGRGNLSFTTLNLPRIAIKSDRNLMKFYQQLDAMLDLICEQLYHRFQVQGALKVKDMPFLMGQGLYLDSEKLRKEDTVESVIKHGTLSIGFIGLAETLVSLTGQHHGESDEAQALGEEIVAFMRDKTDRAAEKYHLNYTLIATPAEGLSGRFVRMDRKEHGIIPGVTDREYYTNSFHVPVDYPISAREKMRREGVYHKYTNAGHISYVEFASPPIHNPKAVEDILRCMADSDIGYAGINFPVDFCDSCGHIGVIDSECCPVCGAGSVRRVRRITGYLSTIERFNDPKQAELRNRVAHFK
;
A
#
# COMPACT_ATOMS: atom_id res chain seq x y z
N MET A 1 -7.68 -18.91 15.28
CA MET A 1 -8.26 -18.52 13.98
C MET A 1 -9.45 -19.37 13.60
N GLU A 2 -9.34 -20.69 13.55
CA GLU A 2 -10.50 -21.57 13.26
C GLU A 2 -11.70 -21.32 14.18
N GLU A 3 -11.48 -21.25 15.49
CA GLU A 3 -12.54 -20.98 16.47
C GLU A 3 -13.18 -19.59 16.27
N PHE A 4 -12.38 -18.58 15.92
CA PHE A 4 -12.89 -17.24 15.62
C PHE A 4 -13.78 -17.27 14.38
N HIS A 5 -13.32 -17.90 13.30
CA HIS A 5 -14.06 -18.03 12.05
C HIS A 5 -15.42 -18.72 12.25
N LEU A 6 -15.48 -19.76 13.09
CA LEU A 6 -16.74 -20.45 13.41
C LEU A 6 -17.72 -19.60 14.23
N LYS A 7 -17.23 -18.61 14.98
CA LYS A 7 -18.04 -17.71 15.82
C LYS A 7 -18.27 -16.35 15.17
N PHE A 8 -17.71 -16.11 13.98
CA PHE A 8 -17.73 -14.82 13.33
C PHE A 8 -19.14 -14.45 12.87
N GLU A 9 -19.57 -13.25 13.24
CA GLU A 9 -20.82 -12.63 12.83
C GLU A 9 -20.51 -11.17 12.47
N PRO A 10 -20.87 -10.69 11.27
CA PRO A 10 -20.69 -9.28 10.91
C PRO A 10 -21.34 -8.34 11.94
N GLY A 11 -20.70 -7.21 12.25
CA GLY A 11 -21.15 -6.26 13.28
C GLY A 11 -20.81 -6.64 14.72
N ARG A 12 -20.34 -7.87 14.98
CA ARG A 12 -20.04 -8.34 16.34
C ARG A 12 -18.59 -8.15 16.77
N PHE A 13 -17.66 -8.15 15.82
CA PHE A 13 -16.23 -8.15 16.10
C PHE A 13 -15.54 -6.93 15.49
N ALA A 14 -14.53 -6.42 16.18
CA ALA A 14 -13.68 -5.34 15.69
C ALA A 14 -12.21 -5.69 15.94
N ALA A 15 -11.34 -5.16 15.08
CA ALA A 15 -9.90 -5.32 15.20
C ALA A 15 -9.23 -3.95 15.30
N LEU A 16 -8.07 -3.92 15.95
CA LEU A 16 -7.19 -2.77 15.87
C LEU A 16 -6.59 -2.71 14.49
N SER A 17 -6.67 -1.55 13.85
CA SER A 17 -6.26 -1.33 12.48
C SER A 17 -5.47 -0.03 12.39
N LEU A 18 -4.45 -0.02 11.55
CA LEU A 18 -3.58 1.10 11.31
C LEU A 18 -4.14 1.97 10.18
N ASN A 19 -4.38 3.25 10.45
CA ASN A 19 -4.76 4.21 9.41
C ASN A 19 -3.53 4.64 8.62
N TYR A 20 -3.46 4.31 7.32
CA TYR A 20 -2.31 4.63 6.47
C TYR A 20 -2.00 6.12 6.36
N LYS A 21 -3.01 6.99 6.46
CA LYS A 21 -2.84 8.44 6.31
C LYS A 21 -2.30 9.07 7.59
N THR A 22 -2.88 8.68 8.72
CA THR A 22 -2.60 9.33 10.01
C THR A 22 -1.56 8.59 10.85
N GLY A 23 -1.27 7.32 10.54
CA GLY A 23 -0.44 6.41 11.36
C GLY A 23 -1.06 6.07 12.72
N ARG A 24 -2.32 6.44 12.95
CA ARG A 24 -3.01 6.12 14.21
C ARG A 24 -3.54 4.71 14.16
N THR A 25 -3.45 4.03 15.31
CA THR A 25 -4.19 2.80 15.55
C THR A 25 -5.63 3.16 15.87
N GLU A 26 -6.57 2.55 15.17
CA GLU A 26 -8.00 2.79 15.25
C GLU A 26 -8.74 1.46 15.38
N LEU A 27 -9.88 1.45 16.06
CA LEU A 27 -10.73 0.27 16.10
C LEU A 27 -11.63 0.28 14.87
N ARG A 28 -11.61 -0.82 14.10
CA ARG A 28 -12.41 -0.96 12.89
C ARG A 28 -13.15 -2.30 12.91
N GLU A 29 -14.36 -2.30 12.39
CA GLU A 29 -15.19 -3.51 12.32
C GLU A 29 -14.51 -4.58 11.46
N ILE A 30 -14.56 -5.83 11.91
CA ILE A 30 -14.23 -6.98 11.09
C ILE A 30 -15.45 -7.30 10.23
N THR A 31 -15.32 -7.08 8.93
CA THR A 31 -16.44 -7.22 7.97
C THR A 31 -16.55 -8.63 7.40
N ASP A 32 -15.46 -9.39 7.37
CA ASP A 32 -15.44 -10.75 6.81
C ASP A 32 -14.36 -11.64 7.46
N SER A 33 -14.59 -12.95 7.44
CA SER A 33 -13.62 -13.99 7.77
C SER A 33 -13.72 -15.14 6.77
N LEU A 34 -12.67 -15.35 5.98
CA LEU A 34 -12.64 -16.36 4.92
C LEU A 34 -11.71 -17.53 5.30
N LYS A 35 -12.19 -18.77 5.18
CA LYS A 35 -11.37 -19.99 5.30
C LYS A 35 -11.04 -20.55 3.91
N HIS A 36 -9.77 -20.79 3.61
CA HIS A 36 -9.36 -21.41 2.35
C HIS A 36 -8.19 -22.39 2.52
N TYR A 37 -7.99 -23.27 1.52
CA TYR A 37 -6.86 -24.21 1.52
C TYR A 37 -5.53 -23.47 1.45
N ASN A 38 -4.57 -23.93 2.24
CA ASN A 38 -3.21 -23.43 2.22
C ASN A 38 -2.36 -24.21 1.23
N PHE A 39 -1.62 -23.49 0.38
CA PHE A 39 -0.65 -24.04 -0.58
C PHE A 39 0.75 -23.47 -0.39
N ASN A 40 0.94 -22.59 0.61
CA ASN A 40 2.15 -21.84 0.84
C ASN A 40 2.83 -22.30 2.14
N ARG A 41 4.14 -22.05 2.25
CA ARG A 41 4.87 -22.31 3.50
C ARG A 41 4.37 -21.34 4.57
N ILE A 42 4.36 -21.79 5.82
CA ILE A 42 4.04 -20.92 6.95
C ILE A 42 5.35 -20.49 7.60
N LEU A 43 5.57 -19.19 7.64
CA LEU A 43 6.74 -18.57 8.27
C LEU A 43 6.30 -17.83 9.53
N ARG A 44 6.98 -18.10 10.63
CA ARG A 44 6.90 -17.32 11.86
C ARG A 44 7.96 -16.24 11.85
N VAL A 45 7.53 -15.00 11.81
CA VAL A 45 8.39 -13.81 11.93
C VAL A 45 8.50 -13.43 13.39
N HIS A 46 9.72 -13.28 13.91
CA HIS A 46 10.00 -12.75 15.23
C HIS A 46 10.67 -11.38 15.12
N LEU A 47 10.20 -10.39 15.88
CA LEU A 47 10.82 -9.07 15.99
C LEU A 47 11.74 -9.03 17.22
N LYS A 48 12.77 -8.17 17.21
CA LYS A 48 13.75 -8.03 18.31
C LYS A 48 13.14 -7.68 19.67
N SER A 49 11.94 -7.11 19.68
CA SER A 49 11.18 -6.78 20.88
C SER A 49 10.34 -7.93 21.45
N GLY A 50 10.30 -9.09 20.78
CA GLY A 50 9.58 -10.29 21.22
C GLY A 50 8.22 -10.53 20.55
N GLN A 51 7.65 -9.53 19.88
CA GLN A 51 6.46 -9.68 19.02
C GLN A 51 6.75 -10.68 17.90
N ASN A 52 5.74 -11.43 17.49
CA ASN A 52 5.89 -12.39 16.39
C ASN A 52 4.59 -12.56 15.62
N VAL A 53 4.62 -13.18 14.44
CA VAL A 53 3.41 -13.54 13.70
C VAL A 53 3.69 -14.75 12.82
N ALA A 54 2.74 -15.67 12.71
CA ALA A 54 2.81 -16.79 11.77
C ALA A 54 1.89 -16.53 10.58
N VAL A 55 2.46 -16.42 9.38
CA VAL A 55 1.74 -16.11 8.13
C VAL A 55 2.27 -16.95 6.98
N THR A 56 1.55 -16.99 5.86
CA THR A 56 2.10 -17.61 4.64
C THR A 56 3.28 -16.79 4.10
N ASP A 57 4.22 -17.44 3.42
CA ASP A 57 5.41 -16.80 2.82
C ASP A 57 5.11 -15.62 1.88
N ASN A 58 3.91 -15.59 1.29
CA ASN A 58 3.41 -14.54 0.41
C ASN A 58 2.47 -13.52 1.08
N HIS A 59 2.23 -13.65 2.40
CA HIS A 59 1.34 -12.75 3.12
C HIS A 59 2.04 -11.42 3.39
N SER A 60 1.29 -10.31 3.27
CA SER A 60 1.85 -8.97 3.45
C SER A 60 1.86 -8.57 4.93
N ILE A 61 3.04 -8.26 5.46
CA ILE A 61 3.24 -7.71 6.81
C ILE A 61 3.49 -6.21 6.68
N MET A 62 2.93 -5.40 7.58
CA MET A 62 3.14 -3.95 7.58
C MET A 62 4.59 -3.59 7.93
N THR A 63 5.18 -2.68 7.17
CA THR A 63 6.54 -2.15 7.35
C THR A 63 6.61 -0.68 6.96
N VAL A 64 7.73 -0.01 7.24
CA VAL A 64 7.99 1.37 6.78
C VAL A 64 9.07 1.35 5.72
N ASN A 65 8.88 2.13 4.65
CA ASN A 65 9.91 2.33 3.64
C ASN A 65 10.96 3.36 4.12
N PRO A 66 12.10 3.54 3.40
CA PRO A 66 13.13 4.52 3.76
C PRO A 66 12.65 5.97 3.84
N SER A 67 11.49 6.31 3.24
CA SER A 67 10.86 7.63 3.33
C SER A 67 9.89 7.79 4.51
N GLY A 68 9.77 6.76 5.38
CA GLY A 68 8.90 6.78 6.56
C GLY A 68 7.41 6.56 6.26
N GLN A 69 7.07 6.08 5.07
CA GLN A 69 5.69 5.74 4.70
C GLN A 69 5.37 4.29 5.08
N VAL A 70 4.16 4.07 5.59
CA VAL A 70 3.61 2.73 5.85
C VAL A 70 3.40 2.02 4.52
N THR A 71 3.96 0.82 4.40
CA THR A 71 3.86 -0.08 3.24
C THR A 71 3.78 -1.52 3.72
N THR A 72 3.88 -2.48 2.81
CA THR A 72 3.96 -3.91 3.13
C THR A 72 5.21 -4.57 2.59
N ALA A 73 5.61 -5.67 3.20
CA ALA A 73 6.61 -6.59 2.67
C ALA A 73 6.22 -8.05 2.99
N CYS A 74 6.67 -9.00 2.16
CA CYS A 74 6.55 -10.42 2.45
C CYS A 74 7.58 -10.82 3.53
N PRO A 75 7.32 -11.85 4.35
CA PRO A 75 8.19 -12.32 5.43
C PRO A 75 9.68 -12.39 5.08
N GLU A 76 10.03 -12.96 3.92
CA GLU A 76 11.44 -13.15 3.51
C GLU A 76 12.17 -11.84 3.18
N THR A 77 11.42 -10.78 2.85
CA THR A 77 11.95 -9.45 2.50
C THR A 77 11.74 -8.42 3.60
N LEU A 78 11.09 -8.81 4.70
CA LEU A 78 10.74 -7.91 5.79
C LEU A 78 11.98 -7.58 6.62
N GLN A 79 12.38 -6.31 6.62
CA GLN A 79 13.48 -5.83 7.47
C GLN A 79 13.00 -5.44 8.87
N ALA A 80 11.83 -4.81 8.95
CA ALA A 80 11.20 -4.41 10.21
C ALA A 80 9.68 -4.57 10.12
N GLY A 81 9.06 -5.12 11.16
CA GLY A 81 7.60 -5.14 11.31
C GLY A 81 7.10 -3.92 12.08
N ILE A 82 5.87 -3.51 11.83
CA ILE A 82 5.24 -2.42 12.59
C ILE A 82 4.48 -2.96 13.80
N ALA A 83 4.74 -2.37 14.96
CA ALA A 83 3.96 -2.52 16.18
C ALA A 83 3.39 -1.16 16.65
N PRO A 84 2.21 -1.12 17.32
CA PRO A 84 1.65 0.12 17.85
C PRO A 84 2.44 0.62 19.06
N ALA A 85 2.60 1.94 19.18
CA ALA A 85 3.24 2.57 20.34
C ALA A 85 2.24 2.89 21.46
N LYS A 86 1.01 3.28 21.11
CA LYS A 86 -0.11 3.59 22.01
C LYS A 86 -1.41 3.54 21.21
N TRP A 87 -2.55 3.31 21.87
CA TRP A 87 -3.88 3.49 21.28
C TRP A 87 -4.88 4.03 22.32
N GLU A 88 -5.69 5.01 21.92
CA GLU A 88 -6.72 5.64 22.77
C GLU A 88 -8.12 5.46 22.15
N PRO A 89 -9.00 4.61 22.72
CA PRO A 89 -10.42 4.56 22.33
C PRO A 89 -11.23 5.74 22.91
N GLU A 90 -12.35 6.07 22.27
CA GLU A 90 -13.31 7.05 22.80
C GLU A 90 -13.85 6.59 24.16
N THR A 91 -13.73 7.46 25.18
CA THR A 91 -14.14 7.16 26.54
C THR A 91 -15.67 7.14 26.67
N GLN A 92 -16.25 5.96 26.82
CA GLN A 92 -17.66 5.81 27.18
C GLN A 92 -17.82 5.41 28.64
N ARG A 93 -18.76 6.07 29.33
CA ARG A 93 -19.21 5.66 30.67
C ARG A 93 -19.98 4.35 30.52
N HIS A 94 -19.48 3.28 31.14
CA HIS A 94 -20.10 1.95 31.03
C HIS A 94 -20.82 1.57 32.34
N VAL A 95 -22.06 1.10 32.22
CA VAL A 95 -22.87 0.63 33.35
C VAL A 95 -23.37 -0.78 33.05
N TYR A 96 -22.93 -1.74 33.86
CA TYR A 96 -23.38 -3.13 33.79
C TYR A 96 -24.78 -3.27 34.36
N ASP A 97 -25.66 -3.98 33.64
CA ASP A 97 -26.95 -4.41 34.15
C ASP A 97 -26.83 -5.81 34.78
N LEU A 98 -27.03 -5.88 36.10
CA LEU A 98 -26.89 -7.12 36.86
C LEU A 98 -28.24 -7.83 37.09
N ARG A 99 -29.35 -7.31 36.55
CA ARG A 99 -30.69 -7.87 36.80
C ARG A 99 -30.88 -9.28 36.24
N ALA A 100 -30.11 -9.65 35.21
CA ALA A 100 -30.08 -10.98 34.62
C ALA A 100 -29.42 -12.05 35.52
N TYR A 101 -28.70 -11.65 36.58
CA TYR A 101 -28.02 -12.56 37.50
C TYR A 101 -28.88 -12.92 38.73
N PRO A 102 -28.59 -14.04 39.42
CA PRO A 102 -29.40 -14.54 40.53
C PRO A 102 -29.67 -13.47 41.59
N ALA A 103 -30.93 -13.33 42.02
CA ALA A 103 -31.32 -12.31 42.99
C ALA A 103 -30.58 -12.50 44.32
N SER A 104 -30.09 -11.41 44.91
CA SER A 104 -29.50 -11.41 46.25
C SER A 104 -30.33 -10.52 47.18
N ARG A 105 -31.15 -11.12 48.05
CA ARG A 105 -32.00 -10.37 48.99
C ARG A 105 -31.18 -9.62 50.06
N ARG A 106 -30.04 -10.18 50.48
CA ARG A 106 -29.18 -9.60 51.53
C ARG A 106 -28.28 -8.47 51.00
N TYR A 107 -27.85 -8.58 49.74
CA TYR A 107 -26.94 -7.66 49.06
C TYR A 107 -27.53 -7.17 47.73
N PRO A 108 -28.56 -6.32 47.73
CA PRO A 108 -29.19 -5.86 46.49
C PRO A 108 -28.23 -5.00 45.67
N VAL A 109 -28.08 -5.34 44.39
CA VAL A 109 -27.33 -4.56 43.39
C VAL A 109 -27.96 -4.85 42.02
N ASP A 110 -28.52 -3.84 41.38
CA ASP A 110 -29.18 -3.99 40.06
C ASP A 110 -28.29 -3.53 38.91
N THR A 111 -27.45 -2.52 39.16
CA THR A 111 -26.49 -2.00 38.18
C THR A 111 -25.16 -1.69 38.86
N VAL A 112 -24.06 -1.75 38.10
CA VAL A 112 -22.73 -1.37 38.58
C VAL A 112 -22.02 -0.58 37.49
N GLU A 113 -21.55 0.61 37.83
CA GLU A 113 -20.74 1.43 36.93
C GLU A 113 -19.28 0.96 36.90
N LEU A 114 -18.70 0.84 35.70
CA LEU A 114 -17.27 0.63 35.54
C LEU A 114 -16.52 1.91 35.89
N ASN A 115 -15.85 1.87 37.03
CA ASN A 115 -14.96 2.93 37.51
C ASN A 115 -13.63 2.32 37.98
N GLU A 116 -12.69 3.18 38.39
CA GLU A 116 -11.36 2.76 38.86
C GLU A 116 -11.42 1.74 40.00
N HIS A 117 -12.42 1.84 40.88
CA HIS A 117 -12.59 0.92 42.00
C HIS A 117 -13.03 -0.47 41.54
N LEU A 118 -14.02 -0.57 40.66
CA LEU A 118 -14.45 -1.84 40.10
C LEU A 118 -13.34 -2.49 39.26
N ALA A 119 -12.66 -1.70 38.43
CA ALA A 119 -11.56 -2.18 37.60
C ALA A 119 -10.40 -2.72 38.45
N ARG A 120 -10.00 -2.00 39.51
CA ARG A 120 -8.99 -2.50 40.45
C ARG A 120 -9.42 -3.80 41.12
N PHE A 121 -10.69 -3.93 41.51
CA PHE A 121 -11.23 -5.17 42.05
C PHE A 121 -11.18 -6.33 41.04
N PHE A 122 -11.51 -6.09 39.78
CA PHE A 122 -11.37 -7.10 38.73
C PHE A 122 -9.92 -7.56 38.58
N GLY A 123 -8.96 -6.62 38.60
CA GLY A 123 -7.52 -6.93 38.59
C GLY A 123 -7.13 -7.89 39.71
N TYR A 124 -7.54 -7.58 40.95
CA TYR A 124 -7.31 -8.45 42.11
C TYR A 124 -7.88 -9.86 41.91
N TYR A 125 -9.11 -9.96 41.40
CA TYR A 125 -9.79 -11.24 41.22
C TYR A 125 -9.16 -12.12 40.13
N VAL A 126 -8.65 -11.52 39.04
CA VAL A 126 -8.01 -12.30 37.96
C VAL A 126 -6.57 -12.70 38.29
N ALA A 127 -5.88 -11.98 39.17
CA ALA A 127 -4.52 -12.29 39.59
C ALA A 127 -4.40 -13.59 40.40
N GLY A 128 -5.33 -13.85 41.31
CA GLY A 128 -5.23 -15.04 42.18
C GLY A 128 -6.53 -15.43 42.86
N GLY A 129 -7.64 -14.80 42.48
CA GLY A 129 -8.91 -14.98 43.15
C GLY A 129 -9.72 -16.18 42.67
N SER A 130 -10.59 -16.70 43.54
CA SER A 130 -11.60 -17.71 43.23
C SER A 130 -12.99 -17.20 43.57
N SER A 131 -14.04 -17.86 43.07
CA SER A 131 -15.42 -17.49 43.33
C SER A 131 -16.22 -18.69 43.82
N ALA A 132 -16.91 -18.53 44.95
CA ALA A 132 -17.98 -19.38 45.43
C ALA A 132 -19.34 -18.72 45.10
N GLU A 133 -20.45 -19.38 45.46
CA GLU A 133 -21.80 -18.88 45.12
C GLU A 133 -22.06 -17.45 45.59
N THR A 134 -21.59 -17.08 46.80
CA THR A 134 -21.85 -15.76 47.41
C THR A 134 -20.60 -15.02 47.89
N GLU A 135 -19.43 -15.64 47.73
CA GLU A 135 -18.14 -15.13 48.20
C GLU A 135 -17.12 -15.10 47.05
N LEU A 136 -16.25 -14.11 47.06
CA LEU A 136 -15.07 -14.02 46.20
C LEU A 136 -13.85 -14.09 47.10
N THR A 137 -12.91 -14.98 46.80
CA THR A 137 -11.70 -15.16 47.60
C THR A 137 -10.47 -14.70 46.83
N GLY A 138 -9.47 -14.15 47.53
CA GLY A 138 -8.14 -13.82 47.01
C GLY A 138 -7.08 -14.55 47.85
N LYS A 139 -6.06 -15.10 47.20
CA LYS A 139 -4.95 -15.78 47.90
C LYS A 139 -3.80 -14.82 48.19
N HIS A 140 -2.97 -15.17 49.18
CA HIS A 140 -1.71 -14.48 49.53
C HIS A 140 -1.90 -12.98 49.81
N CYS A 141 -2.88 -12.67 50.66
CA CYS A 141 -3.24 -11.30 51.01
C CYS A 141 -2.68 -10.93 52.40
N ASP A 142 -2.39 -9.64 52.59
CA ASP A 142 -2.02 -9.04 53.88
C ASP A 142 -3.11 -8.06 54.37
N LYS A 143 -2.91 -7.49 55.56
CA LYS A 143 -3.86 -6.51 56.15
C LYS A 143 -3.95 -5.19 55.38
N GLN A 144 -2.90 -4.82 54.66
CA GLN A 144 -2.87 -3.60 53.85
C GLN A 144 -3.76 -3.78 52.61
N LEU A 145 -3.69 -4.95 51.98
CA LEU A 145 -4.54 -5.38 50.89
C LEU A 145 -6.00 -5.52 51.31
N GLU A 146 -6.26 -6.15 52.47
CA GLU A 146 -7.61 -6.24 53.05
C GLU A 146 -8.24 -4.86 53.21
N SER A 147 -7.50 -3.88 53.75
CA SER A 147 -7.97 -2.51 53.95
C SER A 147 -8.27 -1.82 52.61
N SER A 148 -7.39 -2.01 51.62
CA SER A 148 -7.54 -1.46 50.26
C SER A 148 -8.75 -2.04 49.52
N VAL A 149 -8.90 -3.38 49.52
CA VAL A 149 -10.02 -4.08 48.88
C VAL A 149 -11.34 -3.80 49.61
N THR A 150 -11.34 -3.72 50.94
CA THR A 150 -12.55 -3.36 51.71
C THR A 150 -13.03 -1.95 51.38
N ALA A 151 -12.11 -0.98 51.27
CA ALA A 151 -12.44 0.39 50.89
C ALA A 151 -13.06 0.45 49.48
N VAL A 152 -12.54 -0.35 48.55
CA VAL A 152 -13.06 -0.50 47.18
C VAL A 152 -14.45 -1.12 47.18
N LEU A 153 -14.65 -2.26 47.86
CA LEU A 153 -15.92 -2.98 47.89
C LEU A 153 -17.05 -2.16 48.53
N ARG A 154 -16.76 -1.41 49.61
CA ARG A 154 -17.75 -0.56 50.27
C ARG A 154 -18.23 0.60 49.41
N LYS A 155 -17.40 1.10 48.49
CA LYS A 155 -17.82 2.10 47.50
C LYS A 155 -18.75 1.52 46.44
N LEU A 156 -18.62 0.23 46.12
CA LEU A 156 -19.50 -0.47 45.18
C LEU A 156 -20.84 -0.84 45.81
N ASN A 157 -20.83 -1.34 47.04
CA ASN A 157 -22.02 -1.57 47.85
C ASN A 157 -21.64 -1.46 49.33
N PRO A 158 -22.26 -0.57 50.12
CA PRO A 158 -21.93 -0.39 51.53
C PRO A 158 -22.08 -1.66 52.38
N ARG A 159 -22.84 -2.66 51.91
CA ARG A 159 -23.04 -3.94 52.59
C ARG A 159 -21.97 -4.99 52.26
N PHE A 160 -21.10 -4.76 51.27
CA PHE A 160 -20.01 -5.69 50.98
C PHE A 160 -18.94 -5.63 52.07
N THR A 161 -18.39 -6.79 52.41
CA THR A 161 -17.33 -6.89 53.42
C THR A 161 -16.18 -7.73 52.88
N ALA A 162 -14.95 -7.34 53.17
CA ALA A 162 -13.78 -8.19 53.00
C ALA A 162 -13.22 -8.53 54.38
N GLU A 163 -12.77 -9.76 54.57
CA GLU A 163 -12.21 -10.25 55.83
C GLU A 163 -11.02 -11.15 55.52
N LEU A 164 -9.87 -10.88 56.14
CA LEU A 164 -8.68 -11.72 55.98
C LEU A 164 -8.79 -12.96 56.88
N ARG A 165 -8.82 -14.15 56.27
CA ARG A 165 -8.72 -15.42 56.97
C ARG A 165 -7.25 -15.86 57.03
N LEU A 166 -6.60 -15.62 58.16
CA LEU A 166 -5.20 -15.97 58.38
C LEU A 166 -4.98 -17.49 58.43
N ASP A 167 -3.84 -17.93 57.88
CA ASP A 167 -3.35 -19.30 58.03
C ASP A 167 -2.94 -19.62 59.50
N ARG A 168 -2.66 -20.90 59.79
CA ARG A 168 -2.25 -21.37 61.12
C ARG A 168 -0.96 -20.72 61.64
N ASN A 169 -0.13 -20.18 60.76
CA ASN A 169 1.15 -19.55 61.08
C ASN A 169 1.06 -18.02 61.17
N ARG A 170 -0.14 -17.42 60.96
CA ARG A 170 -0.43 -15.98 60.98
C ARG A 170 0.45 -15.13 60.06
N LYS A 171 1.04 -15.72 59.01
CA LYS A 171 1.95 -15.02 58.08
C LYS A 171 1.28 -14.60 56.78
N THR A 172 0.38 -15.42 56.24
CA THR A 172 -0.41 -15.10 55.04
C THR A 172 -1.88 -15.44 55.28
N GLY A 173 -2.80 -14.76 54.59
CA GLY A 173 -4.24 -15.05 54.72
C GLY A 173 -4.97 -15.03 53.39
N ASP A 174 -6.06 -15.78 53.33
CA ASP A 174 -7.00 -15.71 52.21
C ASP A 174 -7.98 -14.56 52.47
N LEU A 175 -8.06 -13.59 51.56
CA LEU A 175 -9.05 -12.52 51.63
C LEU A 175 -10.40 -13.05 51.18
N VAL A 176 -11.41 -12.99 52.05
CA VAL A 176 -12.78 -13.44 51.74
C VAL A 176 -13.71 -12.24 51.63
N CYS A 177 -14.23 -12.01 50.43
CA CYS A 177 -15.15 -10.94 50.10
C CYS A 177 -16.59 -11.46 50.04
N ARG A 178 -17.45 -11.03 50.96
CA ARG A 178 -18.88 -11.36 50.99
C ARG A 178 -19.66 -10.34 50.17
N VAL A 179 -20.07 -10.73 48.97
CA VAL A 179 -20.67 -9.85 47.96
C VAL A 179 -22.06 -10.29 47.50
N GLY A 180 -22.50 -11.49 47.90
CA GLY A 180 -23.79 -12.05 47.52
C GLY A 180 -23.79 -12.71 46.14
N SER A 181 -24.84 -13.49 45.88
CA SER A 181 -24.98 -14.35 44.70
C SER A 181 -24.92 -13.59 43.38
N ARG A 182 -25.56 -12.42 43.34
CA ARG A 182 -25.67 -11.61 42.14
C ARG A 182 -24.32 -11.09 41.67
N PHE A 183 -23.62 -10.38 42.55
CA PHE A 183 -22.33 -9.77 42.22
C PHE A 183 -21.25 -10.81 41.99
N ALA A 184 -21.26 -11.92 42.74
CA ALA A 184 -20.35 -13.03 42.51
C ALA A 184 -20.57 -13.67 41.12
N ALA A 185 -21.82 -13.86 40.69
CA ALA A 185 -22.13 -14.38 39.35
C ALA A 185 -21.68 -13.42 38.24
N PHE A 186 -21.91 -12.12 38.42
CA PHE A 186 -21.42 -11.09 37.51
C PHE A 186 -19.90 -11.11 37.36
N VAL A 187 -19.15 -11.17 38.46
CA VAL A 187 -17.68 -11.20 38.41
C VAL A 187 -17.17 -12.47 37.70
N ARG A 188 -17.83 -13.62 37.92
CA ARG A 188 -17.52 -14.87 37.22
C ARG A 188 -17.75 -14.76 35.71
N ASP A 189 -18.82 -14.08 35.30
CA ASP A 189 -19.14 -13.86 33.89
C ASP A 189 -18.21 -12.81 33.24
N ALA A 190 -17.87 -11.73 33.95
CA ALA A 190 -16.98 -10.70 33.42
C ALA A 190 -15.53 -11.18 33.33
N CYS A 191 -15.03 -11.85 34.36
CA CYS A 191 -13.60 -12.14 34.55
C CYS A 191 -13.21 -13.61 34.42
N GLY A 192 -14.16 -14.53 34.28
CA GLY A 192 -13.92 -15.98 34.29
C GLY A 192 -13.84 -16.60 35.69
N THR A 193 -13.80 -17.93 35.76
CA THR A 193 -13.93 -18.69 37.01
C THR A 193 -12.67 -19.46 37.39
N GLY A 194 -12.18 -20.31 36.49
CA GLY A 194 -11.01 -21.16 36.70
C GLY A 194 -9.71 -20.46 36.35
N ILE A 195 -8.60 -20.98 36.86
CA ILE A 195 -7.24 -20.42 36.65
C ILE A 195 -6.87 -20.28 35.15
N SER A 196 -7.41 -21.14 34.29
CA SER A 196 -7.18 -21.12 32.84
C SER A 196 -8.23 -20.34 32.04
N THR A 197 -9.35 -19.96 32.66
CA THR A 197 -10.48 -19.26 32.01
C THR A 197 -10.62 -17.80 32.43
N LYS A 198 -9.73 -17.31 33.31
CA LYS A 198 -9.68 -15.89 33.67
C LYS A 198 -9.43 -15.02 32.44
N ARG A 199 -10.00 -13.82 32.40
CA ARG A 199 -9.79 -12.85 31.30
C ARG A 199 -9.96 -11.42 31.78
N VAL A 200 -9.44 -10.48 31.01
CA VAL A 200 -9.74 -9.06 31.18
C VAL A 200 -11.19 -8.82 30.70
N PRO A 201 -12.07 -8.22 31.50
CA PRO A 201 -13.39 -7.81 31.04
C PRO A 201 -13.31 -6.93 29.79
N THR A 202 -14.14 -7.21 28.81
CA THR A 202 -14.15 -6.56 27.49
C THR A 202 -14.15 -5.04 27.59
N GLU A 203 -14.92 -4.49 28.51
CA GLU A 203 -15.10 -3.04 28.68
C GLU A 203 -13.84 -2.33 29.19
N ILE A 204 -12.92 -3.03 29.88
CA ILE A 204 -11.66 -2.44 30.36
C ILE A 204 -10.76 -2.06 29.19
N PHE A 205 -10.79 -2.84 28.10
CA PHE A 205 -10.05 -2.48 26.89
C PHE A 205 -10.47 -1.13 26.31
N PHE A 206 -11.72 -0.72 26.55
CA PHE A 206 -12.33 0.50 26.04
C PHE A 206 -12.49 1.62 27.09
N ALA A 207 -12.22 1.35 28.37
CA ALA A 207 -12.38 2.30 29.46
C ALA A 207 -11.29 3.39 29.47
N GLY A 208 -11.46 4.52 30.16
CA GLY A 208 -10.40 5.56 30.25
C GLY A 208 -9.08 5.07 30.85
N GLU A 209 -7.97 5.77 30.60
CA GLU A 209 -6.63 5.37 31.09
C GLU A 209 -6.60 5.09 32.59
N SER A 210 -7.30 5.89 33.40
CA SER A 210 -7.33 5.71 34.84
C SER A 210 -7.96 4.38 35.27
N ILE A 211 -8.99 3.92 34.54
CA ILE A 211 -9.66 2.64 34.76
C ILE A 211 -8.74 1.47 34.36
N VAL A 212 -8.04 1.59 33.22
CA VAL A 212 -7.04 0.59 32.79
C VAL A 212 -5.92 0.46 33.81
N ARG A 213 -5.36 1.59 34.25
CA ARG A 213 -4.30 1.63 35.27
C ARG A 213 -4.77 0.97 36.55
N ALA A 214 -5.98 1.31 37.00
CA ALA A 214 -6.55 0.72 38.20
C ALA A 214 -6.69 -0.81 38.09
N PHE A 215 -7.11 -1.34 36.94
CA PHE A 215 -7.13 -2.80 36.70
C PHE A 215 -5.74 -3.43 36.77
N LEU A 216 -4.74 -2.85 36.10
CA LEU A 216 -3.37 -3.37 36.09
C LEU A 216 -2.73 -3.33 37.49
N GLU A 217 -2.97 -2.27 38.26
CA GLU A 217 -2.56 -2.19 39.67
C GLU A 217 -3.16 -3.34 40.50
N GLY A 218 -4.44 -3.63 40.30
CA GLY A 218 -5.10 -4.78 40.92
C GLY A 218 -4.47 -6.12 40.52
N PHE A 219 -4.05 -6.26 39.25
CA PHE A 219 -3.43 -7.48 38.76
C PHE A 219 -2.03 -7.74 39.36
N PHE A 220 -1.16 -6.73 39.36
CA PHE A 220 0.22 -6.89 39.82
C PHE A 220 0.40 -6.85 41.35
N SER A 221 -0.56 -6.29 42.08
CA SER A 221 -0.48 -6.16 43.54
C SER A 221 -0.52 -7.49 44.32
N VAL A 222 -1.01 -8.59 43.73
CA VAL A 222 -1.12 -9.90 44.40
C VAL A 222 0.06 -10.83 44.11
N GLN A 223 0.89 -10.53 43.11
CA GLN A 223 1.83 -11.50 42.53
C GLN A 223 3.31 -11.19 42.76
N SER A 224 3.62 -10.20 43.59
CA SER A 224 5.00 -9.74 43.83
C SER A 224 5.58 -10.26 45.15
N GLU A 225 5.76 -11.58 45.28
CA GLU A 225 6.51 -12.16 46.43
C GLU A 225 7.99 -12.46 46.16
N GLU A 226 8.51 -12.33 44.93
CA GLU A 226 9.95 -12.58 44.67
C GLU A 226 10.70 -11.39 44.05
N LEU A 227 11.77 -11.01 44.74
CA LEU A 227 12.74 -9.97 44.44
C LEU A 227 13.29 -9.99 43.00
N TYR A 228 12.96 -8.97 42.20
CA TYR A 228 13.91 -8.24 41.34
C TYR A 228 13.49 -6.77 41.30
N ARG A 229 14.30 -5.88 41.89
CA ARG A 229 13.96 -4.46 42.19
C ARG A 229 13.68 -3.54 40.98
N GLU A 230 13.49 -4.09 39.78
CA GLU A 230 13.36 -3.31 38.54
C GLU A 230 12.29 -3.85 37.57
N GLN A 231 11.54 -4.91 37.91
CA GLN A 231 10.50 -5.46 37.02
C GLN A 231 9.24 -5.89 37.80
N GLN A 232 8.04 -5.53 37.31
CA GLN A 232 6.79 -6.13 37.78
C GLN A 232 6.52 -7.37 36.96
N ILE A 233 6.40 -8.51 37.65
CA ILE A 233 6.18 -9.80 37.04
C ILE A 233 4.78 -10.28 37.44
N GLY A 234 3.94 -10.54 36.44
CA GLY A 234 2.68 -11.25 36.59
C GLY A 234 2.78 -12.66 36.02
N ALA A 235 2.12 -13.61 36.65
CA ALA A 235 1.99 -15.00 36.24
C ALA A 235 0.51 -15.37 36.05
N THR A 236 0.17 -16.02 34.95
CA THR A 236 -1.19 -16.56 34.74
C THR A 236 -1.17 -17.88 33.98
N TYR A 237 -2.13 -18.74 34.28
CA TYR A 237 -2.41 -19.97 33.53
C TYR A 237 -3.39 -19.73 32.37
N SER A 238 -4.05 -18.57 32.33
CA SER A 238 -4.96 -18.21 31.25
C SER A 238 -4.21 -17.52 30.11
N ARG A 239 -4.27 -18.14 28.92
CA ARG A 239 -3.74 -17.55 27.68
C ARG A 239 -4.46 -16.26 27.32
N GLU A 240 -5.78 -16.22 27.54
CA GLU A 240 -6.62 -15.07 27.25
C GLU A 240 -6.32 -13.88 28.19
N LEU A 241 -6.14 -14.15 29.48
CA LEU A 241 -5.74 -13.11 30.44
C LEU A 241 -4.34 -12.58 30.09
N ARG A 242 -3.40 -13.45 29.73
CA ARG A 242 -2.06 -13.05 29.29
C ARG A 242 -2.12 -12.06 28.15
N ASP A 243 -2.84 -12.42 27.08
CA ASP A 243 -2.95 -11.57 25.89
C ASP A 243 -3.68 -10.25 26.20
N GLY A 244 -4.69 -10.30 27.07
CA GLY A 244 -5.39 -9.10 27.53
C GLY A 244 -4.53 -8.14 28.34
N ILE A 245 -3.75 -8.64 29.30
CA ILE A 245 -2.82 -7.81 30.10
C ILE A 245 -1.75 -7.19 29.19
N TRP A 246 -1.21 -7.96 28.25
CA TRP A 246 -0.24 -7.45 27.27
C TRP A 246 -0.81 -6.31 26.43
N LEU A 247 -2.06 -6.44 25.98
CA LEU A 247 -2.75 -5.41 25.21
C LEU A 247 -3.00 -4.15 26.04
N LEU A 248 -3.40 -4.28 27.32
CA LEU A 248 -3.58 -3.13 28.21
C LEU A 248 -2.27 -2.40 28.53
N LEU A 249 -1.15 -3.12 28.65
CA LEU A 249 0.18 -2.53 28.83
C LEU A 249 0.62 -1.77 27.57
N THR A 250 0.43 -2.39 26.40
CA THR A 250 0.67 -1.74 25.10
C THR A 250 -0.18 -0.49 24.93
N ARG A 251 -1.42 -0.52 25.42
CA ARG A 251 -2.33 0.63 25.42
C ARG A 251 -1.79 1.82 26.22
N LEU A 252 -1.07 1.56 27.32
CA LEU A 252 -0.42 2.59 28.14
C LEU A 252 0.98 2.98 27.61
N GLY A 253 1.41 2.44 26.46
CA GLY A 253 2.76 2.64 25.92
C GLY A 253 3.85 1.91 26.69
N LEU A 254 3.48 0.89 27.48
CA LEU A 254 4.41 0.08 28.25
C LEU A 254 4.79 -1.17 27.44
N LEU A 255 6.07 -1.33 27.17
CA LEU A 255 6.60 -2.55 26.57
C LEU A 255 6.60 -3.68 27.61
N ALA A 256 6.00 -4.81 27.26
CA ALA A 256 5.90 -5.99 28.10
C ALA A 256 6.45 -7.21 27.37
N SER A 257 7.32 -7.98 28.04
CA SER A 257 7.84 -9.24 27.52
C SER A 257 6.96 -10.41 27.97
N LEU A 258 6.76 -11.37 27.07
CA LEU A 258 5.99 -12.59 27.31
C LEU A 258 6.93 -13.80 27.25
N SER A 259 6.93 -14.61 28.31
CA SER A 259 7.65 -15.90 28.31
C SER A 259 6.77 -17.02 28.86
N GLN A 260 6.92 -18.22 28.30
CA GLN A 260 6.27 -19.43 28.80
C GLN A 260 7.26 -20.21 29.69
N ALA A 261 6.81 -20.68 30.85
CA ALA A 261 7.63 -21.44 31.79
C ALA A 261 6.94 -22.75 32.22
N THR A 262 7.77 -23.77 32.52
CA THR A 262 7.38 -25.09 33.00
C THR A 262 7.76 -25.22 34.48
N LEU A 263 6.93 -25.84 35.32
CA LEU A 263 7.27 -26.10 36.74
C LEU A 263 8.05 -27.41 36.88
N GLU A 264 9.16 -27.41 37.63
CA GLU A 264 10.01 -28.59 37.86
C GLU A 264 9.61 -29.45 39.09
N THR A 265 8.57 -29.09 39.85
CA THR A 265 8.19 -29.81 41.09
C THR A 265 6.85 -30.54 41.02
N ALA A 266 6.87 -31.80 41.49
CA ALA A 266 5.82 -32.80 41.31
C ALA A 266 4.47 -32.55 42.04
N SER A 267 4.35 -31.54 42.88
CA SER A 267 3.14 -31.32 43.70
C SER A 267 2.06 -30.43 43.05
N VAL A 268 2.33 -29.81 41.89
CA VAL A 268 1.37 -28.96 41.15
C VAL A 268 1.23 -29.37 39.67
N ALA A 269 1.61 -30.61 39.33
CA ALA A 269 1.67 -31.14 37.95
C ALA A 269 0.32 -31.18 37.20
N ALA A 270 -0.80 -30.82 37.83
CA ALA A 270 -2.12 -30.80 37.20
C ALA A 270 -2.46 -29.49 36.45
N ALA A 271 -1.67 -28.42 36.59
CA ALA A 271 -2.05 -27.07 36.10
C ALA A 271 -1.46 -26.66 34.73
N GLY A 272 -0.55 -27.45 34.14
CA GLY A 272 0.09 -27.14 32.85
C GLY A 272 1.08 -25.97 32.90
N ASN A 273 1.54 -25.53 31.71
CA ASN A 273 2.48 -24.41 31.56
C ASN A 273 1.84 -23.09 32.02
N TYR A 274 2.62 -22.19 32.63
CA TYR A 274 2.17 -20.85 33.01
C TYR A 274 2.91 -19.77 32.20
N TYR A 275 2.27 -18.61 32.04
CA TYR A 275 2.81 -17.48 31.31
C TYR A 275 3.29 -16.41 32.27
N ARG A 276 4.51 -15.93 32.06
CA ARG A 276 5.08 -14.77 32.76
C ARG A 276 4.97 -13.53 31.87
N ILE A 277 4.50 -12.45 32.46
CA ILE A 277 4.41 -11.11 31.87
C ILE A 277 5.31 -10.23 32.70
N ALA A 278 6.44 -9.80 32.13
CA ALA A 278 7.37 -8.91 32.80
C ALA A 278 7.30 -7.52 32.17
N THR A 279 7.22 -6.51 33.03
CA THR A 279 7.31 -5.09 32.65
C THR A 279 8.48 -4.47 33.41
N THR A 280 9.25 -3.59 32.81
CA THR A 280 10.27 -2.81 33.52
C THR A 280 9.57 -1.84 34.47
N ALA A 281 9.81 -1.94 35.77
CA ALA A 281 9.02 -1.28 36.81
C ALA A 281 9.79 -0.25 37.62
N SER A 282 9.12 0.87 37.90
CA SER A 282 9.26 1.57 39.17
C SER A 282 7.87 1.80 39.77
N ALA A 283 7.46 0.92 40.68
CA ALA A 283 6.32 1.17 41.56
C ALA A 283 6.79 1.95 42.81
N SER A 284 6.78 3.27 42.69
CA SER A 284 6.58 4.23 43.80
C SER A 284 5.23 4.92 43.51
N PRO A 285 4.53 5.58 44.45
CA PRO A 285 3.48 6.55 44.07
C PRO A 285 3.99 7.56 43.01
N ASP A 286 5.31 7.68 42.88
CA ASP A 286 6.07 8.28 41.79
C ASP A 286 6.36 7.29 40.63
N ILE A 287 5.34 6.72 39.98
CA ILE A 287 5.50 5.95 38.70
C ILE A 287 5.90 6.91 37.53
N TYR A 288 6.37 8.12 37.85
CA TYR A 288 6.70 9.22 36.93
C TYR A 288 8.09 9.82 37.18
N GLN A 289 9.07 9.02 37.59
CA GLN A 289 10.46 9.39 37.36
C GLN A 289 11.11 8.38 36.43
N LEU A 290 11.38 8.85 35.21
CA LEU A 290 12.36 8.26 34.29
C LEU A 290 13.58 7.83 35.10
N ARG A 291 13.81 6.51 35.24
CA ARG A 291 15.10 6.01 35.72
C ARG A 291 16.14 6.40 34.69
N SER A 292 16.90 7.44 35.02
CA SER A 292 18.17 7.77 34.40
C SER A 292 19.17 6.68 34.75
N THR A 293 19.24 5.63 33.93
CA THR A 293 20.46 4.88 33.55
C THR A 293 20.07 3.62 32.79
N GLY A 294 20.42 3.57 31.49
CA GLY A 294 20.46 2.34 30.68
C GLY A 294 19.37 2.22 29.61
N THR A 295 19.65 2.65 28.38
CA THR A 295 18.84 2.39 27.19
C THR A 295 19.23 1.10 26.47
N PRO A 296 18.25 0.36 25.92
CA PRO A 296 18.42 -0.42 24.71
C PRO A 296 17.47 0.13 23.64
N PHE A 297 17.64 1.38 23.23
CA PHE A 297 17.00 1.91 22.04
C PHE A 297 18.09 2.23 21.04
N ASP A 298 18.14 1.43 19.98
CA ASP A 298 19.05 1.58 18.86
C ASP A 298 18.50 2.69 17.95
N TYR A 299 19.06 3.89 18.05
CA TYR A 299 18.64 5.08 17.29
C TYR A 299 19.36 5.21 15.94
N GLU A 300 19.96 4.14 15.41
CA GLU A 300 20.68 4.16 14.13
C GLU A 300 19.83 4.67 12.95
N TYR A 301 18.52 4.42 12.98
CA TYR A 301 17.60 4.86 11.93
C TYR A 301 17.48 6.39 11.81
N LEU A 302 17.89 7.15 12.84
CA LEU A 302 17.93 8.61 12.80
C LEU A 302 19.20 9.14 12.11
N ARG A 303 20.24 8.31 11.93
CA ARG A 303 21.52 8.73 11.37
C ARG A 303 21.38 9.40 10.00
N PRO A 304 20.61 8.87 9.02
CA PRO A 304 20.40 9.54 7.73
C PRO A 304 19.74 10.91 7.85
N LEU A 305 18.81 11.07 8.80
CA LEU A 305 18.11 12.32 9.08
C LEU A 305 19.06 13.35 9.71
N VAL A 306 19.92 12.92 10.65
CA VAL A 306 20.94 13.77 11.27
C VAL A 306 22.03 14.14 10.25
N THR A 307 22.40 13.24 9.33
CA THR A 307 23.35 13.53 8.26
C THR A 307 22.82 14.63 7.34
N ALA A 308 21.53 14.56 7.01
CA ALA A 308 20.87 15.53 6.14
C ALA A 308 20.78 16.94 6.77
N VAL A 309 20.69 17.02 8.10
CA VAL A 309 20.50 18.28 8.85
C VAL A 309 21.83 18.89 9.31
N CYS A 310 22.78 18.07 9.76
CA CYS A 310 24.01 18.52 10.42
C CYS A 310 25.27 18.33 9.56
N GLY A 311 25.17 17.67 8.41
CA GLY A 311 26.32 17.33 7.55
C GLY A 311 27.09 16.09 8.05
N SER A 312 27.79 15.42 7.13
CA SER A 312 28.53 14.18 7.41
C SER A 312 29.69 14.37 8.40
N GLU A 313 30.37 15.52 8.34
CA GLU A 313 31.51 15.85 9.20
C GLU A 313 31.13 15.93 10.70
N PHE A 314 29.88 16.25 11.02
CA PHE A 314 29.37 16.28 12.39
C PHE A 314 29.18 14.87 12.97
N ILE A 315 28.91 13.89 12.10
CA ILE A 315 28.68 12.49 12.48
C ILE A 315 29.99 11.71 12.59
N ASP A 316 30.97 12.01 11.74
CA ASP A 316 32.28 11.34 11.73
C ASP A 316 33.11 11.59 13.00
N GLY A 317 32.77 12.63 13.78
CA GLY A 317 33.35 12.90 15.11
C GLY A 317 32.67 12.19 16.29
N CYS A 318 31.59 11.43 16.06
CA CYS A 318 30.79 10.82 17.11
C CYS A 318 30.97 9.29 17.12
N ALA A 319 31.04 8.70 18.32
CA ALA A 319 31.20 7.25 18.50
C ALA A 319 30.10 6.43 17.78
N GLU A 320 30.40 5.16 17.49
CA GLU A 320 29.59 4.26 16.63
C GLU A 320 28.13 4.06 17.08
N THR A 321 27.78 4.41 18.32
CA THR A 321 26.42 4.33 18.87
C THR A 321 25.92 5.68 19.37
N ILE A 322 24.69 6.05 18.97
CA ILE A 322 24.01 7.29 19.36
C ILE A 322 23.13 7.04 20.58
N GLY A 323 23.60 7.43 21.76
CA GLY A 323 22.88 7.31 23.03
C GLY A 323 22.10 8.58 23.43
N PRO A 324 21.15 8.48 24.38
CA PRO A 324 20.34 9.61 24.86
C PRO A 324 21.19 10.75 25.45
N GLU A 325 22.30 10.44 26.10
CA GLU A 325 23.21 11.45 26.64
C GLU A 325 24.00 12.18 25.56
N GLN A 326 24.34 11.52 24.44
CA GLN A 326 24.91 12.20 23.27
C GLN A 326 23.86 13.08 22.61
N ILE A 327 22.59 12.67 22.54
CA ILE A 327 21.49 13.51 22.07
C ILE A 327 21.32 14.75 22.96
N VAL A 328 21.38 14.60 24.29
CA VAL A 328 21.32 15.74 25.25
C VAL A 328 22.58 16.60 25.19
N THR A 329 23.74 16.00 24.93
CA THR A 329 25.02 16.71 24.76
C THR A 329 25.04 17.46 23.43
N TRP A 330 24.49 16.90 22.36
CA TRP A 330 24.26 17.57 21.08
C TRP A 330 23.23 18.67 21.22
N GLN A 331 22.16 18.46 21.99
CA GLN A 331 21.21 19.52 22.32
C GLN A 331 21.89 20.68 23.06
N LYS A 332 22.78 20.40 24.02
CA LYS A 332 23.57 21.41 24.75
C LYS A 332 24.66 22.07 23.89
N ALA A 333 25.33 21.32 23.03
CA ALA A 333 26.36 21.81 22.09
C ALA A 333 25.74 22.66 20.96
N LEU A 334 24.57 22.26 20.45
CA LEU A 334 23.77 23.03 19.49
C LEU A 334 23.17 24.28 20.15
N ALA A 335 22.82 24.21 21.44
CA ALA A 335 22.34 25.36 22.21
C ALA A 335 23.44 26.36 22.61
N SER A 336 24.72 26.00 22.50
CA SER A 336 25.86 26.84 22.90
C SER A 336 26.78 27.22 21.74
N ARG A 337 26.51 26.75 20.52
CA ARG A 337 27.30 27.09 19.33
C ARG A 337 26.84 28.44 18.77
N ALA A 338 27.68 29.45 18.92
CA ALA A 338 27.56 30.67 18.13
C ALA A 338 27.69 30.30 16.65
N LEU A 339 26.73 30.74 15.83
CA LEU A 339 26.81 30.56 14.38
C LEU A 339 28.11 31.19 13.87
N THR A 340 28.86 30.46 13.06
CA THR A 340 30.07 31.02 12.44
C THR A 340 29.68 32.08 11.40
N GLU A 341 30.56 33.04 11.11
CA GLU A 341 30.28 34.05 10.06
C GLU A 341 30.00 33.41 8.70
N SER A 342 30.60 32.25 8.40
CA SER A 342 30.27 31.48 7.19
C SER A 342 28.83 30.96 7.19
N GLU A 343 28.32 30.55 8.35
CA GLU A 343 26.94 30.03 8.47
C GLU A 343 25.93 31.17 8.49
N LYS A 344 26.25 32.30 9.12
CA LYS A 344 25.45 33.52 9.05
C LYS A 344 25.38 34.06 7.62
N ASN A 345 26.50 34.04 6.89
CA ASN A 345 26.54 34.42 5.47
C ASN A 345 25.76 33.45 4.60
N ARG A 346 25.85 32.14 4.84
CA ARG A 346 25.11 31.13 4.08
C ARG A 346 23.61 31.18 4.35
N ILE A 347 23.20 31.45 5.59
CA ILE A 347 21.81 31.72 5.96
C ILE A 347 21.34 33.05 5.36
N GLY A 348 22.19 34.08 5.35
CA GLY A 348 21.96 35.37 4.68
C GLY A 348 21.81 35.25 3.16
N GLU A 349 22.59 34.39 2.50
CA GLU A 349 22.48 34.05 1.07
C GLU A 349 21.22 33.25 0.76
N ILE A 350 20.87 32.28 1.62
CA ILE A 350 19.64 31.48 1.50
C ILE A 350 18.38 32.33 1.76
N ALA A 351 18.49 33.34 2.62
CA ALA A 351 17.40 34.23 3.03
C ALA A 351 17.30 35.54 2.23
N GLY A 352 18.37 35.99 1.58
CA GLY A 352 18.45 37.24 0.82
C GLY A 352 18.66 38.51 1.65
N LEU A 353 19.28 38.43 2.84
CA LEU A 353 19.47 39.56 3.77
C LEU A 353 20.95 39.76 4.13
N ARG A 354 21.36 41.01 4.41
CA ARG A 354 22.76 41.36 4.77
C ARG A 354 23.08 40.96 6.22
N PRO A 355 24.33 40.57 6.53
CA PRO A 355 24.73 40.07 7.85
C PRO A 355 24.50 41.06 9.01
N GLU A 356 24.58 42.37 8.74
CA GLU A 356 24.46 43.41 9.76
C GLU A 356 23.06 43.46 10.41
N THR A 357 22.01 42.99 9.73
CA THR A 357 20.61 43.04 10.20
C THR A 357 20.31 41.97 11.26
N LEU A 358 21.08 40.88 11.30
CA LEU A 358 20.91 39.80 12.29
C LEU A 358 21.49 40.16 13.67
N VAL A 359 22.44 41.10 13.73
CA VAL A 359 23.10 41.52 14.98
C VAL A 359 22.23 42.46 15.82
N LEU A 360 21.35 43.23 15.19
CA LEU A 360 20.47 44.20 15.88
C LEU A 360 19.26 43.57 16.58
N ALA A 361 18.96 42.28 16.34
CA ALA A 361 17.71 41.65 16.76
C ALA A 361 17.79 40.78 18.03
N GLY A 362 18.97 40.61 18.64
CA GLY A 362 19.13 40.14 20.03
C GLY A 362 18.53 38.76 20.40
N PHE A 363 18.80 37.71 19.63
CA PHE A 363 18.25 36.37 19.89
C PHE A 363 19.31 35.37 20.41
N ASP A 364 19.11 34.87 21.65
CA ASP A 364 19.80 33.73 22.25
C ASP A 364 18.75 32.70 22.78
N ALA A 365 18.89 31.42 22.40
CA ALA A 365 18.24 30.19 22.94
C ALA A 365 17.01 29.53 22.21
N PRO A 366 16.87 28.17 22.28
CA PRO A 366 16.07 27.34 21.35
C PRO A 366 14.64 26.97 21.80
N VAL A 367 14.16 27.47 22.95
CA VAL A 367 12.71 27.40 23.28
C VAL A 367 11.89 28.20 22.25
N HIS A 368 12.56 29.06 21.50
CA HIS A 368 11.97 29.83 20.43
C HIS A 368 11.84 29.11 19.09
N LEU A 369 12.15 27.83 18.85
CA LEU A 369 11.91 27.27 17.50
C LEU A 369 10.40 27.11 17.18
N ALA A 370 9.61 26.66 18.16
CA ALA A 370 8.15 26.59 18.05
C ALA A 370 7.51 27.99 18.14
N GLU A 371 8.11 28.89 18.92
CA GLU A 371 7.65 30.27 19.10
C GLU A 371 8.08 31.19 17.94
N LEU A 372 9.17 30.89 17.23
CA LEU A 372 9.65 31.53 15.99
C LEU A 372 8.75 31.09 14.83
N CYS A 373 8.37 29.82 14.74
CA CYS A 373 7.33 29.38 13.80
C CYS A 373 5.98 30.07 14.05
N THR A 374 5.69 30.44 15.30
CA THR A 374 4.43 31.10 15.70
C THR A 374 4.51 32.64 15.63
N ARG A 375 5.67 33.27 15.86
CA ARG A 375 5.90 34.73 15.74
C ARG A 375 6.26 35.16 14.32
N LEU A 376 6.95 34.33 13.53
CA LEU A 376 7.05 34.50 12.06
C LEU A 376 5.67 34.45 11.39
N TYR A 377 4.66 33.91 12.10
CA TYR A 377 3.26 33.90 11.67
C TYR A 377 2.48 35.16 12.10
N LEU A 378 2.96 35.99 13.05
CA LEU A 378 2.14 37.03 13.70
C LEU A 378 2.77 38.42 13.91
N THR A 379 4.00 38.72 13.48
CA THR A 379 4.53 40.09 13.54
C THR A 379 5.36 40.47 12.32
N GLU A 380 4.80 41.29 11.42
CA GLU A 380 5.58 42.27 10.65
C GLU A 380 5.32 43.66 11.23
N PRO A 381 6.38 44.46 11.48
CA PRO A 381 6.34 45.89 11.25
C PRO A 381 6.98 46.22 9.88
N ASP A 382 6.29 47.11 9.19
CA ASP A 382 6.76 47.97 8.09
C ASP A 382 6.74 47.45 6.65
N LEU A 383 5.50 47.39 6.16
CA LEU A 383 5.06 47.86 4.84
C LEU A 383 5.45 49.33 4.60
N THR A 384 6.73 49.65 4.43
CA THR A 384 7.14 51.01 4.04
C THR A 384 8.43 50.99 3.21
N ASP A 385 8.42 50.35 2.04
CA ASP A 385 8.70 51.09 0.80
C ASP A 385 8.61 50.21 -0.46
N ALA A 386 8.32 50.90 -1.57
CA ALA A 386 8.37 50.43 -2.97
C ALA A 386 7.13 49.72 -3.54
N SER A 387 6.22 50.57 -4.04
CA SER A 387 5.45 50.46 -5.29
C SER A 387 4.70 49.16 -5.60
N ALA A 388 3.38 49.25 -5.42
CA ALA A 388 2.37 48.42 -6.07
C ALA A 388 2.65 48.19 -7.57
N ASN A 389 2.75 46.92 -7.98
CA ASN A 389 1.95 46.30 -9.06
C ASN A 389 2.49 44.96 -9.59
N ASP A 390 3.54 44.38 -9.01
CA ASP A 390 4.07 43.12 -9.52
C ASP A 390 3.39 41.89 -8.86
N ALA A 391 2.26 41.47 -9.42
CA ALA A 391 1.50 40.29 -8.96
C ALA A 391 2.39 39.03 -8.90
N GLU A 392 3.40 38.95 -9.75
CA GLU A 392 4.35 37.84 -9.82
C GLU A 392 5.29 37.79 -8.60
N PHE A 393 5.62 38.94 -8.00
CA PHE A 393 6.39 39.01 -6.75
C PHE A 393 5.57 38.51 -5.57
N MET A 394 4.32 38.97 -5.45
CA MET A 394 3.39 38.53 -4.39
C MET A 394 3.06 37.04 -4.50
N THR A 395 2.86 36.52 -5.73
CA THR A 395 2.64 35.09 -5.98
C THR A 395 3.88 34.26 -5.65
N ARG A 396 5.10 34.71 -5.99
CA ARG A 396 6.34 34.02 -5.63
C ARG A 396 6.55 33.97 -4.11
N GLN A 397 6.25 35.05 -3.39
CA GLN A 397 6.33 35.07 -1.93
C GLN A 397 5.29 34.16 -1.29
N ALA A 398 4.03 34.19 -1.76
CA ALA A 398 2.98 33.29 -1.31
C ALA A 398 3.32 31.81 -1.58
N GLN A 399 3.85 31.48 -2.76
CA GLN A 399 4.31 30.13 -3.11
C GLN A 399 5.48 29.66 -2.24
N ARG A 400 6.40 30.56 -1.88
CA ARG A 400 7.55 30.25 -1.02
C ARG A 400 7.10 29.99 0.43
N ILE A 401 6.10 30.71 0.92
CA ILE A 401 5.45 30.49 2.21
C ILE A 401 4.67 29.16 2.21
N LEU A 402 3.89 28.89 1.16
CA LEU A 402 3.11 27.66 1.01
C LEU A 402 3.99 26.39 0.89
N ARG A 403 5.13 26.47 0.18
CA ARG A 403 6.10 25.35 0.08
C ARG A 403 6.78 25.04 1.41
N LYS A 404 7.10 26.06 2.22
CA LYS A 404 7.61 25.88 3.59
C LYS A 404 6.56 25.28 4.51
N ASN A 405 5.29 25.66 4.37
CA ASN A 405 4.17 25.07 5.11
C ASN A 405 3.95 23.59 4.78
N ALA A 406 4.04 23.19 3.50
CA ALA A 406 3.86 21.79 3.09
C ALA A 406 4.96 20.87 3.66
N ALA A 407 6.23 21.26 3.52
CA ALA A 407 7.35 20.46 4.01
C ALA A 407 7.36 20.31 5.55
N ILE A 408 6.96 21.36 6.28
CA ILE A 408 6.83 21.31 7.74
C ILE A 408 5.64 20.45 8.15
N CYS A 409 4.50 20.56 7.46
CA CYS A 409 3.35 19.68 7.70
C CYS A 409 3.68 18.20 7.42
N ASP A 410 4.41 17.91 6.33
CA ASP A 410 4.83 16.55 6.00
C ASP A 410 5.81 16.00 7.04
N LEU A 411 6.78 16.82 7.48
CA LEU A 411 7.71 16.44 8.54
C LEU A 411 6.99 16.22 9.88
N LEU A 412 6.05 17.11 10.25
CA LEU A 412 5.23 16.95 11.46
C LEU A 412 4.36 15.70 11.38
N GLN A 413 3.81 15.37 10.20
CA GLN A 413 3.06 14.13 10.00
C GLN A 413 3.97 12.90 10.07
N VAL A 414 5.18 12.94 9.49
CA VAL A 414 6.17 11.84 9.60
C VAL A 414 6.59 11.63 11.06
N LEU A 415 6.91 12.70 11.78
CA LEU A 415 7.29 12.67 13.20
C LEU A 415 6.11 12.22 14.09
N GLN A 416 4.89 12.66 13.78
CA GLN A 416 3.69 12.21 14.47
C GLN A 416 3.40 10.74 14.20
N ARG A 417 3.55 10.25 12.97
CA ARG A 417 3.44 8.81 12.62
C ARG A 417 4.51 7.98 13.35
N ALA A 418 5.75 8.44 13.34
CA ALA A 418 6.86 7.79 14.06
C ALA A 418 6.66 7.77 15.59
N SER A 419 5.91 8.71 16.16
CA SER A 419 5.55 8.72 17.59
C SER A 419 4.46 7.72 17.98
N GLN A 420 3.70 7.21 17.01
CA GLN A 420 2.53 6.32 17.25
C GLN A 420 2.82 4.85 16.91
N MET A 421 3.95 4.56 16.25
CA MET A 421 4.27 3.25 15.69
C MET A 421 5.76 2.96 15.81
N TYR A 422 6.12 1.77 16.24
CA TYR A 422 7.51 1.32 16.31
C TYR A 422 7.81 0.39 15.13
N PRO A 423 8.68 0.79 14.19
CA PRO A 423 9.29 -0.16 13.27
C PRO A 423 10.32 -0.96 14.05
N ILE A 424 10.07 -2.26 14.23
CA ILE A 424 10.95 -3.13 15.00
C ILE A 424 11.58 -4.13 14.07
N ALA A 425 12.91 -4.18 14.09
CA ALA A 425 13.69 -5.06 13.25
C ALA A 425 13.29 -6.53 13.45
N VAL A 426 13.29 -7.28 12.35
CA VAL A 426 13.15 -8.74 12.38
C VAL A 426 14.38 -9.32 13.07
N ASP A 427 14.14 -10.16 14.07
CA ASP A 427 15.15 -10.94 14.78
C ASP A 427 15.41 -12.26 14.05
N SER A 428 14.34 -13.01 13.76
CA SER A 428 14.45 -14.31 13.11
C SER A 428 13.18 -14.69 12.34
N LEU A 429 13.37 -15.60 11.37
CA LEU A 429 12.31 -16.26 10.62
C LEU A 429 12.39 -17.77 10.88
N ALA A 430 11.28 -18.39 11.27
CA ALA A 430 11.21 -19.82 11.53
C ALA A 430 10.07 -20.46 10.72
N GLU A 431 10.37 -21.49 9.93
CA GLU A 431 9.35 -22.27 9.25
C GLU A 431 8.49 -23.04 10.26
N GLN A 432 7.19 -23.14 9.98
CA GLN A 432 6.21 -23.82 10.81
C GLN A 432 5.62 -25.01 10.06
N PRO A 433 5.10 -26.03 10.77
CA PRO A 433 4.33 -27.10 10.15
C PRO A 433 3.21 -26.53 9.27
N MET A 434 3.04 -27.11 8.08
CA MET A 434 2.01 -26.67 7.16
C MET A 434 0.63 -26.96 7.72
N GLU A 435 -0.18 -25.92 7.87
CA GLU A 435 -1.60 -26.05 8.20
C GLU A 435 -2.41 -26.28 6.93
N ARG A 436 -3.45 -27.12 7.01
CA ARG A 436 -4.32 -27.44 5.86
C ARG A 436 -5.14 -26.25 5.38
N TYR A 437 -5.51 -25.35 6.28
CA TYR A 437 -6.32 -24.18 6.02
C TYR A 437 -5.68 -22.94 6.63
N VAL A 438 -5.82 -21.81 5.94
CA VAL A 438 -5.50 -20.48 6.44
C VAL A 438 -6.76 -19.61 6.42
N TYR A 439 -6.70 -18.50 7.16
CA TYR A 439 -7.85 -17.65 7.43
C TYR A 439 -7.50 -16.21 7.10
N ASP A 440 -8.28 -15.59 6.21
CA ASP A 440 -8.18 -14.17 5.92
C ASP A 440 -9.26 -13.42 6.71
N ILE A 441 -8.92 -12.24 7.21
CA ILE A 441 -9.84 -11.33 7.88
C ILE A 441 -9.92 -10.04 7.08
N SER A 442 -11.13 -9.56 6.82
CA SER A 442 -11.35 -8.22 6.26
C SER A 442 -11.76 -7.25 7.35
N VAL A 443 -11.12 -6.09 7.37
CA VAL A 443 -11.34 -5.00 8.31
C VAL A 443 -11.65 -3.73 7.53
N ALA A 444 -12.70 -3.04 7.96
CA ALA A 444 -13.22 -1.84 7.28
C ALA A 444 -12.16 -0.73 7.15
N ASP A 445 -12.22 -0.02 6.02
CA ASP A 445 -11.46 1.20 5.66
C ASP A 445 -9.94 1.08 5.49
N ASN A 446 -9.28 0.25 6.29
CA ASN A 446 -7.83 0.26 6.45
C ASN A 446 -7.16 -1.04 5.96
N GLU A 447 -7.91 -2.07 5.56
CA GLU A 447 -7.36 -3.31 4.97
C GLU A 447 -6.18 -3.94 5.75
N ASN A 448 -6.09 -3.72 7.06
CA ASN A 448 -5.06 -4.30 7.93
C ASN A 448 -5.58 -4.50 9.36
N PHE A 449 -4.89 -5.33 10.14
CA PHE A 449 -5.15 -5.46 11.58
C PHE A 449 -3.91 -5.82 12.39
N LEU A 450 -3.96 -5.48 13.67
CA LEU A 450 -3.01 -5.90 14.68
C LEU A 450 -3.29 -7.35 15.06
N THR A 451 -2.30 -8.21 14.87
CA THR A 451 -2.38 -9.59 15.36
C THR A 451 -2.31 -9.64 16.88
N ALA A 452 -2.82 -10.72 17.48
CA ALA A 452 -2.76 -10.93 18.93
C ALA A 452 -1.32 -10.96 19.50
N GLN A 453 -0.32 -11.10 18.63
CA GLN A 453 1.09 -11.14 18.96
C GLN A 453 1.82 -9.82 18.62
N GLY A 454 1.08 -8.77 18.27
CA GLY A 454 1.56 -7.39 18.30
C GLY A 454 2.15 -6.85 17.00
N ILE A 455 1.97 -7.54 15.87
CA ILE A 455 2.44 -7.10 14.55
C ILE A 455 1.23 -6.77 13.67
N PHE A 456 1.26 -5.66 12.94
CA PHE A 456 0.23 -5.36 11.93
C PHE A 456 0.45 -6.17 10.64
N VAL A 457 -0.62 -6.74 10.11
CA VAL A 457 -0.65 -7.52 8.85
C VAL A 457 -1.75 -7.01 7.91
N HIS A 458 -1.64 -7.29 6.61
CA HIS A 458 -2.59 -6.86 5.59
C HIS A 458 -3.73 -7.88 5.37
N ASN A 459 -4.88 -7.41 4.92
CA ASN A 459 -6.09 -8.22 4.71
C ASN A 459 -6.19 -8.89 3.34
N SER A 460 -5.14 -8.80 2.50
CA SER A 460 -5.19 -9.32 1.13
C SER A 460 -3.86 -9.87 0.66
N ARG A 461 -3.94 -10.71 -0.38
CA ARG A 461 -2.83 -11.11 -1.26
C ARG A 461 -1.87 -9.94 -1.49
N ALA A 462 -0.60 -10.28 -1.67
CA ALA A 462 0.39 -9.37 -2.26
C ALA A 462 -0.21 -8.64 -3.48
N GLY A 463 -0.34 -7.32 -3.39
CA GLY A 463 -0.79 -6.44 -4.46
C GLY A 463 -2.16 -5.81 -4.22
N ALA A 464 -2.20 -4.74 -3.42
CA ALA A 464 -3.32 -3.80 -3.26
C ALA A 464 -3.65 -3.02 -4.56
N GLN A 465 -3.90 -3.73 -5.67
CA GLN A 465 -4.21 -3.12 -6.96
C GLN A 465 -5.60 -3.52 -7.43
N VAL A 466 -6.40 -2.51 -7.78
CA VAL A 466 -7.67 -2.66 -8.50
C VAL A 466 -7.42 -3.58 -9.71
N PRO A 467 -8.27 -4.60 -9.96
CA PRO A 467 -8.09 -5.51 -11.07
C PRO A 467 -7.93 -4.75 -12.38
N PHE A 468 -6.82 -4.99 -13.08
CA PHE A 468 -6.60 -4.42 -14.39
C PHE A 468 -7.61 -5.05 -15.37
N SER A 469 -8.64 -4.28 -15.71
CA SER A 469 -9.75 -4.70 -16.56
C SER A 469 -9.93 -3.76 -17.76
N SER A 470 -10.45 -4.32 -18.86
CA SER A 470 -10.75 -3.60 -20.10
C SER A 470 -12.08 -4.06 -20.70
N LEU A 471 -12.89 -3.12 -21.19
CA LEU A 471 -14.18 -3.36 -21.85
C LEU A 471 -14.14 -2.90 -23.31
N ASN A 472 -14.55 -3.76 -24.24
CA ASN A 472 -14.57 -3.47 -25.69
C ASN A 472 -16.02 -3.32 -26.19
N VAL A 473 -16.42 -2.11 -26.57
CA VAL A 473 -17.82 -1.76 -26.92
C VAL A 473 -17.90 -1.03 -28.27
N GLY A 474 -19.10 -0.75 -28.78
CA GLY A 474 -19.32 0.16 -29.92
C GLY A 474 -19.86 -0.47 -31.22
N THR A 475 -19.67 -1.78 -31.43
CA THR A 475 -20.07 -2.46 -32.69
C THR A 475 -21.45 -3.13 -32.65
N GLU A 476 -22.07 -3.23 -31.47
CA GLU A 476 -23.39 -3.86 -31.31
C GLU A 476 -24.52 -2.89 -31.71
N THR A 477 -25.41 -3.31 -32.60
CA THR A 477 -26.48 -2.47 -33.19
C THR A 477 -27.87 -2.74 -32.63
N SER A 478 -28.07 -3.82 -31.87
CA SER A 478 -29.32 -4.09 -31.16
C SER A 478 -29.68 -2.92 -30.22
N PRO A 479 -30.98 -2.65 -30.00
CA PRO A 479 -31.42 -1.65 -29.03
C PRO A 479 -30.78 -1.83 -27.64
N GLU A 480 -30.67 -3.07 -27.18
CA GLU A 480 -30.11 -3.45 -25.89
C GLU A 480 -28.62 -3.16 -25.82
N GLY A 481 -27.83 -3.60 -26.81
CA GLY A 481 -26.39 -3.37 -26.79
C GLY A 481 -26.00 -1.91 -27.03
N ARG A 482 -26.79 -1.18 -27.81
CA ARG A 482 -26.70 0.29 -27.90
C ARG A 482 -26.98 0.94 -26.55
N ALA A 483 -28.00 0.49 -25.82
CA ALA A 483 -28.32 1.01 -24.49
C ALA A 483 -27.21 0.72 -23.48
N VAL A 484 -26.62 -0.48 -23.48
CA VAL A 484 -25.46 -0.83 -22.64
C VAL A 484 -24.28 0.08 -22.95
N THR A 485 -23.93 0.24 -24.23
CA THR A 485 -22.82 1.11 -24.66
C THR A 485 -23.06 2.56 -24.24
N ARG A 486 -24.27 3.08 -24.46
CA ARG A 486 -24.64 4.45 -24.07
C ARG A 486 -24.53 4.66 -22.57
N ASN A 487 -25.12 3.78 -21.77
CA ASN A 487 -25.14 3.93 -20.32
C ASN A 487 -23.75 3.76 -19.71
N LEU A 488 -22.91 2.88 -20.26
CA LEU A 488 -21.51 2.76 -19.86
C LEU A 488 -20.75 4.07 -20.11
N LEU A 489 -20.89 4.66 -21.31
CA LEU A 489 -20.23 5.92 -21.65
C LEU A 489 -20.72 7.08 -20.77
N LEU A 490 -22.04 7.19 -20.53
CA LEU A 490 -22.62 8.21 -19.65
C LEU A 490 -22.16 8.06 -18.19
N ALA A 491 -22.05 6.83 -17.68
CA ALA A 491 -21.50 6.57 -16.36
C ALA A 491 -20.01 6.98 -16.27
N TYR A 492 -19.23 6.65 -17.31
CA TYR A 492 -17.82 7.03 -17.39
C TYR A 492 -17.64 8.56 -17.46
N GLU A 493 -18.51 9.24 -18.21
CA GLU A 493 -18.54 10.71 -18.30
C GLU A 493 -18.83 11.37 -16.95
N LYS A 494 -19.80 10.82 -16.22
CA LYS A 494 -20.17 11.27 -14.87
C LYS A 494 -18.98 11.15 -13.90
N GLY A 495 -18.17 10.10 -14.04
CA GLY A 495 -17.02 9.82 -13.18
C GLY A 495 -17.40 9.06 -11.91
N LEU A 496 -16.40 8.73 -11.11
CA LEU A 496 -16.60 8.06 -9.81
C LEU A 496 -17.00 9.10 -8.75
N GLY A 497 -17.60 8.68 -7.64
CA GLY A 497 -17.77 9.50 -6.43
C GLY A 497 -18.18 10.96 -6.68
N LYS A 498 -17.23 11.88 -6.46
CA LYS A 498 -17.40 13.35 -6.62
C LYS A 498 -17.13 13.84 -8.04
N GLY A 499 -17.06 12.94 -9.02
CA GLY A 499 -16.68 13.17 -10.40
C GLY A 499 -15.24 12.78 -10.73
N GLU A 500 -14.55 11.98 -9.90
CA GLU A 500 -13.17 11.56 -10.17
C GLU A 500 -13.03 10.85 -11.53
N ASN A 501 -11.86 10.98 -12.16
CA ASN A 501 -11.56 10.24 -13.39
C ASN A 501 -11.39 8.75 -13.07
N PRO A 502 -12.18 7.84 -13.67
CA PRO A 502 -11.97 6.41 -13.45
C PRO A 502 -10.62 5.97 -14.01
N ILE A 503 -9.87 5.17 -13.24
CA ILE A 503 -8.64 4.50 -13.73
C ILE A 503 -9.01 3.21 -14.47
N PHE A 504 -9.90 2.42 -13.86
CA PHE A 504 -10.44 1.18 -14.42
C PHE A 504 -11.98 1.17 -14.37
N PRO A 505 -12.64 0.39 -15.25
CA PRO A 505 -12.04 -0.37 -16.36
C PRO A 505 -11.50 0.56 -17.46
N ASN A 506 -10.52 0.09 -18.23
CA ASN A 506 -10.16 0.74 -19.49
C ASN A 506 -11.32 0.52 -20.48
N VAL A 507 -11.80 1.56 -21.15
CA VAL A 507 -12.88 1.44 -22.14
C VAL A 507 -12.30 1.61 -23.54
N ILE A 508 -12.60 0.66 -24.41
CA ILE A 508 -12.13 0.61 -25.80
C ILE A 508 -13.37 0.64 -26.70
N PHE A 509 -13.50 1.71 -27.48
CA PHE A 509 -14.57 1.88 -28.45
C PHE A 509 -14.11 1.38 -29.82
N ARG A 510 -14.72 0.31 -30.30
CA ARG A 510 -14.45 -0.33 -31.61
C ARG A 510 -15.14 0.45 -32.72
N LEU A 511 -14.35 1.00 -33.64
CA LEU A 511 -14.80 1.77 -34.79
C LEU A 511 -14.92 0.89 -36.03
N LYS A 512 -16.05 1.00 -36.73
CA LYS A 512 -16.31 0.28 -37.99
C LYS A 512 -17.25 1.06 -38.91
N LYS A 513 -16.87 1.18 -40.18
CA LYS A 513 -17.71 1.74 -41.26
C LYS A 513 -18.95 0.87 -41.47
N GLY A 514 -20.12 1.49 -41.63
CA GLY A 514 -21.40 0.80 -41.68
C GLY A 514 -22.00 0.50 -40.30
N ILE A 515 -21.31 0.85 -39.21
CA ILE A 515 -21.81 0.65 -37.84
C ILE A 515 -21.78 1.94 -37.04
N ASN A 516 -20.64 2.65 -36.94
CA ASN A 516 -20.54 3.83 -36.09
C ASN A 516 -19.62 4.95 -36.60
N PHE A 517 -18.95 4.78 -37.74
CA PHE A 517 -17.84 5.67 -38.14
C PHE A 517 -18.28 6.84 -39.02
N ASN A 518 -19.33 6.64 -39.83
CA ASN A 518 -19.86 7.66 -40.74
C ASN A 518 -21.21 8.20 -40.24
N PRO A 519 -21.61 9.44 -40.62
CA PRO A 519 -22.87 10.06 -40.19
C PRO A 519 -24.13 9.24 -40.44
N GLU A 520 -24.15 8.45 -41.52
CA GLU A 520 -25.25 7.57 -41.91
C GLU A 520 -25.31 6.25 -41.10
N ASP A 521 -24.27 5.94 -40.34
CA ASP A 521 -24.15 4.69 -39.62
C ASP A 521 -25.07 4.65 -38.38
N PRO A 522 -25.67 3.49 -38.05
CA PRO A 522 -26.69 3.38 -37.00
C PRO A 522 -26.21 3.78 -35.59
N ASN A 523 -24.92 3.61 -35.29
CA ASN A 523 -24.27 3.94 -34.03
C ASN A 523 -23.38 5.18 -34.11
N TYR A 524 -23.51 6.03 -35.15
CA TYR A 524 -22.75 7.28 -35.22
C TYR A 524 -23.00 8.19 -34.01
N ASP A 525 -24.23 8.17 -33.47
CA ASP A 525 -24.57 8.88 -32.24
C ASP A 525 -23.76 8.42 -31.02
N LEU A 526 -23.44 7.12 -30.94
CA LEU A 526 -22.59 6.55 -29.89
C LEU A 526 -21.12 6.86 -30.12
N PHE A 527 -20.67 6.98 -31.37
CA PHE A 527 -19.32 7.44 -31.67
C PHE A 527 -19.12 8.90 -31.25
N GLN A 528 -20.09 9.78 -31.55
CA GLN A 528 -20.07 11.17 -31.08
C GLN A 528 -20.09 11.25 -29.54
N LEU A 529 -20.87 10.39 -28.88
CA LEU A 529 -20.83 10.26 -27.42
C LEU A 529 -19.43 9.81 -26.94
N ALA A 530 -18.84 8.78 -27.56
CA ALA A 530 -17.51 8.30 -27.21
C ALA A 530 -16.43 9.38 -27.35
N ILE A 531 -16.47 10.18 -28.42
CA ILE A 531 -15.61 11.35 -28.62
C ILE A 531 -15.78 12.35 -27.47
N ARG A 532 -17.03 12.68 -27.13
CA ARG A 532 -17.34 13.61 -26.04
C ARG A 532 -16.77 13.13 -24.70
N VAL A 533 -16.94 11.85 -24.37
CA VAL A 533 -16.41 11.26 -23.14
C VAL A 533 -14.87 11.24 -23.17
N ALA A 534 -14.27 10.79 -24.27
CA ALA A 534 -12.81 10.73 -24.45
C ALA A 534 -12.17 12.12 -24.31
N SER A 535 -12.83 13.16 -24.82
CA SER A 535 -12.39 14.56 -24.72
C SER A 535 -12.39 15.11 -23.29
N LYS A 536 -13.09 14.46 -22.36
CA LYS A 536 -13.15 14.85 -20.95
C LYS A 536 -12.35 13.92 -20.03
N ARG A 537 -12.26 12.63 -20.38
CA ARG A 537 -11.84 11.56 -19.45
C ARG A 537 -10.67 10.70 -19.94
N LEU A 538 -10.06 11.03 -21.09
CA LEU A 538 -9.01 10.26 -21.79
C LEU A 538 -9.49 8.90 -22.34
N ASN A 539 -10.51 8.29 -21.74
CA ASN A 539 -11.21 7.11 -22.20
C ASN A 539 -12.61 7.50 -22.72
N PRO A 540 -13.16 6.77 -23.70
CA PRO A 540 -12.60 5.55 -24.29
C PRO A 540 -11.39 5.78 -25.20
N THR A 541 -10.56 4.75 -25.33
CA THR A 541 -9.57 4.59 -26.43
C THR A 541 -10.27 3.97 -27.64
N PHE A 542 -9.65 4.00 -28.82
CA PHE A 542 -10.32 3.65 -30.08
C PHE A 542 -9.59 2.55 -30.85
N SER A 543 -10.28 1.46 -31.17
CA SER A 543 -9.74 0.40 -32.03
C SER A 543 -10.45 0.36 -33.39
N PHE A 544 -9.69 0.15 -34.46
CA PHE A 544 -10.19 0.33 -35.83
C PHE A 544 -10.33 -1.03 -36.50
N MET A 545 -11.58 -1.43 -36.72
CA MET A 545 -11.92 -2.74 -37.28
C MET A 545 -11.60 -2.83 -38.78
N ASP A 546 -11.59 -1.70 -39.49
CA ASP A 546 -11.35 -1.68 -40.94
C ASP A 546 -9.87 -1.48 -41.33
N SER A 547 -8.95 -1.45 -40.35
CA SER A 547 -7.50 -1.53 -40.63
C SER A 547 -7.16 -2.84 -41.34
N SER A 548 -6.11 -2.82 -42.18
CA SER A 548 -5.77 -3.88 -43.13
C SER A 548 -5.70 -5.28 -42.50
N PHE A 549 -5.23 -5.37 -41.26
CA PHE A 549 -5.04 -6.61 -40.49
C PHE A 549 -6.19 -6.94 -39.52
N ASN A 550 -7.12 -6.01 -39.25
CA ASN A 550 -8.33 -6.28 -38.46
C ASN A 550 -9.54 -6.58 -39.34
N LYS A 551 -9.60 -5.99 -40.55
CA LYS A 551 -10.70 -6.14 -41.50
C LYS A 551 -11.11 -7.60 -41.76
N PRO A 552 -10.20 -8.59 -41.85
CA PRO A 552 -10.57 -9.99 -42.04
C PRO A 552 -11.43 -10.57 -40.92
N TYR A 553 -11.43 -9.98 -39.72
CA TYR A 553 -12.10 -10.47 -38.52
C TYR A 553 -13.39 -9.71 -38.19
N GLY A 554 -13.85 -8.82 -39.06
CA GLY A 554 -15.12 -8.11 -38.89
C GLY A 554 -15.17 -7.30 -37.60
N THR A 555 -16.01 -7.69 -36.65
CA THR A 555 -16.21 -7.01 -35.36
C THR A 555 -15.53 -7.71 -34.18
N ASP A 556 -14.88 -8.86 -34.39
CA ASP A 556 -14.50 -9.77 -33.31
C ASP A 556 -13.18 -9.41 -32.64
N VAL A 557 -12.43 -8.47 -33.21
CA VAL A 557 -11.15 -8.01 -32.65
C VAL A 557 -11.39 -7.25 -31.36
N SER A 558 -10.79 -7.74 -30.27
CA SER A 558 -10.77 -7.06 -28.98
C SER A 558 -9.35 -6.99 -28.41
N TYR A 559 -9.12 -6.01 -27.55
CA TYR A 559 -7.85 -5.83 -26.86
C TYR A 559 -8.02 -6.03 -25.35
N MET A 560 -7.05 -6.68 -24.73
CA MET A 560 -6.98 -7.02 -23.31
C MET A 560 -5.92 -6.18 -22.60
N GLY A 561 -6.24 -5.76 -21.37
CA GLY A 561 -5.33 -4.99 -20.52
C GLY A 561 -4.93 -3.67 -21.19
N CYS A 562 -3.63 -3.43 -21.36
CA CYS A 562 -3.14 -2.23 -22.04
C CYS A 562 -3.47 -2.24 -23.53
N ARG A 563 -3.10 -3.33 -24.23
CA ARG A 563 -3.07 -3.41 -25.70
C ARG A 563 -2.87 -4.82 -26.27
N THR A 564 -3.04 -5.88 -25.48
CA THR A 564 -2.80 -7.25 -25.98
C THR A 564 -3.97 -7.69 -26.87
N ARG A 565 -3.69 -8.11 -28.10
CA ARG A 565 -4.65 -8.58 -29.09
C ARG A 565 -4.49 -10.08 -29.31
N VAL A 566 -5.56 -10.84 -29.13
CA VAL A 566 -5.58 -12.29 -29.37
C VAL A 566 -6.73 -12.57 -30.34
N MET A 567 -6.39 -12.97 -31.57
CA MET A 567 -7.39 -13.09 -32.64
C MET A 567 -7.14 -14.32 -33.53
N ALA A 568 -6.08 -14.32 -34.34
CA ALA A 568 -5.72 -15.49 -35.14
C ALA A 568 -5.48 -16.73 -34.26
N ASN A 569 -5.86 -17.90 -34.75
CA ASN A 569 -5.71 -19.17 -34.02
C ASN A 569 -5.33 -20.29 -35.00
N VAL A 570 -4.10 -20.77 -34.94
CA VAL A 570 -3.66 -21.90 -35.77
C VAL A 570 -4.26 -23.23 -35.30
N ASN A 571 -4.73 -23.28 -34.05
CA ASN A 571 -5.22 -24.49 -33.39
C ASN A 571 -6.75 -24.53 -33.21
N GLY A 572 -7.51 -23.62 -33.82
CA GLY A 572 -8.95 -23.51 -33.60
C GLY A 572 -9.58 -22.30 -34.28
N PRO A 573 -10.79 -21.88 -33.88
CA PRO A 573 -11.46 -20.74 -34.47
C PRO A 573 -10.71 -19.43 -34.16
N ALA A 574 -10.71 -18.51 -35.12
CA ALA A 574 -10.23 -17.15 -34.93
C ALA A 574 -11.27 -16.35 -34.13
N VAL A 575 -11.17 -16.41 -32.81
CA VAL A 575 -12.02 -15.68 -31.86
C VAL A 575 -11.16 -15.05 -30.76
N THR A 576 -11.67 -13.99 -30.13
CA THR A 576 -11.01 -13.41 -28.95
C THR A 576 -11.45 -14.10 -27.65
N ASP A 577 -12.74 -14.43 -27.54
CA ASP A 577 -13.35 -14.96 -26.32
C ASP A 577 -12.76 -16.32 -25.91
N GLY A 578 -12.63 -16.53 -24.61
CA GLY A 578 -12.09 -17.76 -24.04
C GLY A 578 -10.60 -17.99 -24.31
N ARG A 579 -9.85 -16.98 -24.75
CA ARG A 579 -8.42 -17.08 -25.07
C ARG A 579 -7.60 -16.02 -24.34
N GLY A 580 -6.29 -16.23 -24.27
CA GLY A 580 -5.38 -15.30 -23.60
C GLY A 580 -3.95 -15.36 -24.15
N ASN A 581 -3.09 -14.49 -23.62
CA ASN A 581 -1.64 -14.57 -23.84
C ASN A 581 -1.00 -15.36 -22.69
N LEU A 582 -0.37 -16.49 -23.01
CA LEU A 582 0.17 -17.44 -22.04
C LEU A 582 1.47 -16.96 -21.42
N SER A 583 2.32 -16.35 -22.24
CA SER A 583 3.63 -15.84 -21.87
C SER A 583 4.08 -14.79 -22.88
N PHE A 584 4.94 -13.88 -22.45
CA PHE A 584 5.62 -12.97 -23.36
C PHE A 584 7.05 -12.72 -22.88
N THR A 585 7.95 -12.49 -23.83
CA THR A 585 9.36 -12.15 -23.58
C THR A 585 9.72 -10.96 -24.44
N THR A 586 10.32 -9.92 -23.83
CA THR A 586 10.65 -8.68 -24.54
C THR A 586 12.15 -8.58 -24.83
N LEU A 587 12.45 -8.34 -26.09
CA LEU A 587 13.76 -8.06 -26.65
C LEU A 587 14.22 -6.63 -26.31
N ASN A 588 15.45 -6.50 -25.82
CA ASN A 588 16.15 -5.21 -25.76
C ASN A 588 16.82 -4.94 -27.12
N LEU A 589 16.07 -4.32 -28.03
CA LEU A 589 16.53 -4.05 -29.40
C LEU A 589 17.74 -3.08 -29.45
N PRO A 590 17.79 -1.99 -28.65
CA PRO A 590 18.96 -1.12 -28.57
C PRO A 590 20.25 -1.85 -28.23
N ARG A 591 20.20 -2.83 -27.31
CA ARG A 591 21.39 -3.61 -26.93
C ARG A 591 22.02 -4.34 -28.10
N ILE A 592 21.20 -4.89 -28.99
CA ILE A 592 21.69 -5.60 -30.18
C ILE A 592 22.35 -4.60 -31.14
N ALA A 593 21.74 -3.43 -31.35
CA ALA A 593 22.33 -2.38 -32.17
C ALA A 593 23.67 -1.89 -31.61
N ILE A 594 23.76 -1.62 -30.30
CA ILE A 594 25.00 -1.22 -29.63
C ILE A 594 26.11 -2.26 -29.85
N LYS A 595 25.81 -3.55 -29.65
CA LYS A 595 26.78 -4.65 -29.85
C LYS A 595 27.18 -4.85 -31.31
N SER A 596 26.39 -4.34 -32.24
CA SER A 596 26.61 -4.49 -33.68
C SER A 596 27.55 -3.43 -34.26
N ASP A 597 27.83 -2.36 -33.53
CA ASP A 597 28.76 -1.29 -33.93
C ASP A 597 28.48 -0.79 -35.36
N ARG A 598 27.21 -0.45 -35.60
CA ARG A 598 26.67 0.02 -36.91
C ARG A 598 26.77 -0.97 -38.08
N ASN A 599 27.21 -2.20 -37.84
CA ASN A 599 27.23 -3.24 -38.87
C ASN A 599 25.88 -3.94 -38.97
N LEU A 600 25.11 -3.63 -40.03
CA LEU A 600 23.78 -4.20 -40.26
C LEU A 600 23.79 -5.73 -40.37
N MET A 601 24.79 -6.32 -41.03
CA MET A 601 24.88 -7.78 -41.15
C MET A 601 25.04 -8.44 -39.77
N LYS A 602 25.92 -7.87 -38.92
CA LYS A 602 26.10 -8.33 -37.53
C LYS A 602 24.84 -8.13 -36.70
N PHE A 603 24.13 -7.02 -36.91
CA PHE A 603 22.84 -6.73 -36.25
C PHE A 603 21.80 -7.80 -36.57
N TYR A 604 21.55 -8.08 -37.85
CA TYR A 604 20.56 -9.09 -38.23
C TYR A 604 20.95 -10.49 -37.76
N GLN A 605 22.24 -10.87 -37.80
CA GLN A 605 22.70 -12.15 -37.25
C GLN A 605 22.42 -12.29 -35.75
N GLN A 606 22.66 -11.23 -34.97
CA GLN A 606 22.40 -11.24 -33.53
C GLN A 606 20.91 -11.18 -33.20
N LEU A 607 20.15 -10.39 -33.96
CA LEU A 607 18.69 -10.32 -33.84
C LEU A 607 18.07 -11.69 -34.11
N ASP A 608 18.51 -12.36 -35.18
CA ASP A 608 18.07 -13.70 -35.56
C ASP A 608 18.28 -14.71 -34.43
N ALA A 609 19.52 -14.81 -33.95
CA ALA A 609 19.88 -15.73 -32.87
C ALA A 609 19.10 -15.46 -31.58
N MET A 610 18.82 -14.19 -31.27
CA MET A 610 18.06 -13.81 -30.08
C MET A 610 16.56 -14.15 -30.24
N LEU A 611 15.99 -13.97 -31.42
CA LEU A 611 14.61 -14.36 -31.70
C LEU A 611 14.45 -15.87 -31.60
N ASP A 612 15.39 -16.66 -32.12
CA ASP A 612 15.38 -18.12 -32.00
C ASP A 612 15.41 -18.55 -30.51
N LEU A 613 16.30 -17.94 -29.71
CA LEU A 613 16.36 -18.20 -28.27
C LEU A 613 15.04 -17.85 -27.55
N ILE A 614 14.42 -16.73 -27.91
CA ILE A 614 13.11 -16.34 -27.35
C ILE A 614 12.04 -17.36 -27.74
N CYS A 615 12.02 -17.83 -28.99
CA CYS A 615 11.09 -18.86 -29.44
C CYS A 615 11.23 -20.14 -28.61
N GLU A 616 12.45 -20.63 -28.44
CA GLU A 616 12.74 -21.82 -27.61
C GLU A 616 12.30 -21.62 -26.15
N GLN A 617 12.57 -20.45 -25.58
CA GLN A 617 12.18 -20.11 -24.21
C GLN A 617 10.65 -20.07 -24.04
N LEU A 618 9.93 -19.48 -25.00
CA LEU A 618 8.46 -19.41 -24.97
C LEU A 618 7.85 -20.80 -25.15
N TYR A 619 8.43 -21.65 -26.00
CA TYR A 619 8.03 -23.04 -26.15
C TYR A 619 8.20 -23.82 -24.84
N HIS A 620 9.35 -23.68 -24.18
CA HIS A 620 9.59 -24.30 -22.88
C HIS A 620 8.56 -23.84 -21.83
N ARG A 621 8.22 -22.54 -21.79
CA ARG A 621 7.17 -22.02 -20.89
C ARG A 621 5.80 -22.61 -21.19
N PHE A 622 5.46 -22.77 -22.46
CA PHE A 622 4.23 -23.45 -22.88
C PHE A 622 4.19 -24.89 -22.34
N GLN A 623 5.27 -25.66 -22.46
CA GLN A 623 5.34 -27.03 -21.95
C GLN A 623 5.15 -27.09 -20.44
N VAL A 624 5.79 -26.19 -19.69
CA VAL A 624 5.63 -26.09 -18.23
C VAL A 624 4.19 -25.76 -17.85
N GLN A 625 3.56 -24.80 -18.54
CA GLN A 625 2.17 -24.42 -18.29
C GLN A 625 1.19 -25.53 -18.70
N GLY A 626 1.47 -26.24 -19.79
CA GLY A 626 0.64 -27.34 -20.30
C GLY A 626 0.60 -28.55 -19.39
N ALA A 627 1.67 -28.79 -18.62
CA ALA A 627 1.75 -29.87 -17.64
C ALA A 627 0.86 -29.66 -16.39
N LEU A 628 0.32 -28.46 -16.19
CA LEU A 628 -0.62 -28.18 -15.11
C LEU A 628 -1.95 -28.90 -15.34
N LYS A 629 -2.65 -29.21 -14.25
CA LYS A 629 -3.96 -29.86 -14.28
C LYS A 629 -5.08 -28.84 -14.14
N VAL A 630 -6.29 -29.21 -14.56
CA VAL A 630 -7.50 -28.37 -14.41
C VAL A 630 -7.70 -27.93 -12.95
N LYS A 631 -7.43 -28.81 -11.97
CA LYS A 631 -7.53 -28.47 -10.54
C LYS A 631 -6.58 -27.36 -10.06
N ASP A 632 -5.49 -27.11 -10.80
CA ASP A 632 -4.53 -26.04 -10.49
C ASP A 632 -5.06 -24.68 -10.97
N MET A 633 -6.04 -24.66 -11.90
CA MET A 633 -6.72 -23.47 -12.42
C MET A 633 -8.25 -23.63 -12.35
N PRO A 634 -8.83 -23.80 -11.15
CA PRO A 634 -10.22 -24.23 -10.99
C PRO A 634 -11.23 -23.21 -11.50
N PHE A 635 -10.91 -21.91 -11.45
CA PHE A 635 -11.77 -20.85 -11.99
C PHE A 635 -11.72 -20.82 -13.53
N LEU A 636 -10.54 -20.62 -14.10
CA LEU A 636 -10.38 -20.45 -15.56
C LEU A 636 -10.71 -21.73 -16.33
N MET A 637 -10.11 -22.85 -15.95
CA MET A 637 -10.26 -24.12 -16.66
C MET A 637 -11.46 -24.91 -16.14
N GLY A 638 -11.58 -25.01 -14.81
CA GLY A 638 -12.62 -25.84 -14.17
C GLY A 638 -14.05 -25.33 -14.33
N GLN A 639 -14.26 -24.04 -14.60
CA GLN A 639 -15.59 -23.47 -14.90
C GLN A 639 -15.86 -23.30 -16.39
N GLY A 640 -15.01 -23.83 -17.28
CA GLY A 640 -15.25 -23.76 -18.73
C GLY A 640 -15.09 -22.35 -19.33
N LEU A 641 -14.30 -21.47 -18.71
CA LEU A 641 -14.13 -20.09 -19.17
C LEU A 641 -13.07 -19.96 -20.28
N TYR A 642 -12.18 -20.95 -20.41
CA TYR A 642 -11.18 -21.00 -21.46
C TYR A 642 -11.67 -21.91 -22.59
N LEU A 643 -11.37 -21.54 -23.84
CA LEU A 643 -11.81 -22.26 -25.02
C LEU A 643 -11.41 -23.74 -24.93
N ASP A 644 -12.39 -24.62 -25.14
CA ASP A 644 -12.30 -26.08 -25.06
C ASP A 644 -12.01 -26.66 -23.66
N SER A 645 -11.97 -25.85 -22.59
CA SER A 645 -11.65 -26.34 -21.24
C SER A 645 -12.77 -27.17 -20.62
N GLU A 646 -14.01 -27.05 -21.09
CA GLU A 646 -15.15 -27.88 -20.71
C GLU A 646 -14.97 -29.37 -21.11
N LYS A 647 -14.04 -29.66 -22.01
CA LYS A 647 -13.72 -31.02 -22.47
C LYS A 647 -12.76 -31.76 -21.53
N LEU A 648 -12.20 -31.08 -20.53
CA LEU A 648 -11.22 -31.64 -19.61
C LEU A 648 -11.82 -32.03 -18.26
N ARG A 649 -11.32 -33.13 -17.68
CA ARG A 649 -11.64 -33.51 -16.30
C ARG A 649 -10.63 -32.91 -15.34
N LYS A 650 -11.00 -32.86 -14.07
CA LYS A 650 -10.22 -32.25 -12.97
C LYS A 650 -8.74 -32.65 -12.91
N GLU A 651 -8.42 -33.90 -13.25
CA GLU A 651 -7.06 -34.45 -13.20
C GLU A 651 -6.34 -34.47 -14.55
N ASP A 652 -7.00 -34.10 -15.64
CA ASP A 652 -6.40 -34.01 -16.97
C ASP A 652 -5.48 -32.77 -17.05
N THR A 653 -4.43 -32.85 -17.87
CA THR A 653 -3.53 -31.72 -18.13
C THR A 653 -4.19 -30.69 -19.05
N VAL A 654 -3.76 -29.43 -18.95
CA VAL A 654 -4.34 -28.31 -19.70
C VAL A 654 -3.70 -28.08 -21.07
N GLU A 655 -2.63 -28.81 -21.41
CA GLU A 655 -1.87 -28.66 -22.68
C GLU A 655 -2.78 -28.62 -23.92
N SER A 656 -3.76 -29.52 -23.98
CA SER A 656 -4.66 -29.66 -25.14
C SER A 656 -5.57 -28.46 -25.36
N VAL A 657 -5.78 -27.61 -24.34
CA VAL A 657 -6.62 -26.40 -24.43
C VAL A 657 -5.78 -25.12 -24.45
N ILE A 658 -4.70 -25.04 -23.66
CA ILE A 658 -3.87 -23.82 -23.60
C ILE A 658 -3.22 -23.50 -24.93
N LYS A 659 -3.07 -24.47 -25.86
CA LYS A 659 -2.60 -24.25 -27.24
C LYS A 659 -3.39 -23.20 -28.04
N HIS A 660 -4.61 -22.86 -27.60
CA HIS A 660 -5.38 -21.75 -28.17
C HIS A 660 -4.82 -20.39 -27.77
N GLY A 661 -4.04 -20.29 -26.71
CA GLY A 661 -3.43 -19.04 -26.25
C GLY A 661 -2.26 -18.60 -27.12
N THR A 662 -1.81 -17.36 -26.92
CA THR A 662 -0.69 -16.75 -27.66
C THR A 662 0.62 -16.78 -26.87
N LEU A 663 1.73 -16.87 -27.59
CA LEU A 663 3.10 -16.75 -27.08
C LEU A 663 3.73 -15.52 -27.74
N SER A 664 3.85 -14.43 -26.98
CA SER A 664 4.21 -13.15 -27.58
C SER A 664 5.70 -12.81 -27.49
N ILE A 665 6.31 -12.52 -28.63
CA ILE A 665 7.64 -11.91 -28.71
C ILE A 665 7.45 -10.39 -28.69
N GLY A 666 8.05 -9.72 -27.72
CA GLY A 666 7.96 -8.27 -27.55
C GLY A 666 9.25 -7.56 -27.93
N PHE A 667 9.17 -6.27 -28.20
CA PHE A 667 10.35 -5.41 -28.37
C PHE A 667 10.12 -4.00 -27.81
N ILE A 668 11.22 -3.29 -27.54
CA ILE A 668 11.26 -1.89 -27.11
C ILE A 668 12.45 -1.19 -27.76
N GLY A 669 12.36 0.12 -27.95
CA GLY A 669 13.51 0.97 -28.25
C GLY A 669 13.90 0.99 -29.72
N LEU A 670 12.92 0.95 -30.64
CA LEU A 670 13.21 1.04 -32.08
C LEU A 670 13.91 2.37 -32.41
N ALA A 671 13.48 3.48 -31.81
CA ALA A 671 14.10 4.78 -32.02
C ALA A 671 15.58 4.78 -31.66
N GLU A 672 15.94 4.30 -30.47
CA GLU A 672 17.33 4.23 -30.01
C GLU A 672 18.15 3.19 -30.78
N THR A 673 17.50 2.12 -31.26
CA THR A 673 18.11 1.13 -32.18
C THR A 673 18.52 1.81 -33.48
N LEU A 674 17.63 2.60 -34.08
CA LEU A 674 17.89 3.33 -35.32
C LEU A 674 18.97 4.38 -35.11
N VAL A 675 18.91 5.18 -34.04
CA VAL A 675 19.98 6.15 -33.71
C VAL A 675 21.33 5.46 -33.55
N SER A 676 21.38 4.30 -32.90
CA SER A 676 22.62 3.52 -32.76
C SER A 676 23.19 3.06 -34.10
N LEU A 677 22.34 2.62 -35.04
CA LEU A 677 22.74 2.10 -36.35
C LEU A 677 23.04 3.19 -37.40
N THR A 678 22.20 4.23 -37.47
CA THR A 678 22.20 5.24 -38.55
C THR A 678 22.53 6.65 -38.07
N GLY A 679 22.42 6.92 -36.77
CA GLY A 679 22.55 8.25 -36.18
C GLY A 679 21.25 9.06 -36.11
N GLN A 680 20.14 8.55 -36.66
CA GLN A 680 18.83 9.22 -36.68
C GLN A 680 17.71 8.23 -36.36
N HIS A 681 16.64 8.71 -35.73
CA HIS A 681 15.43 7.89 -35.53
C HIS A 681 14.43 8.06 -36.68
N HIS A 682 13.41 7.19 -36.73
CA HIS A 682 12.41 7.14 -37.80
C HIS A 682 11.48 8.35 -37.89
N GLY A 683 11.56 9.30 -36.95
CA GLY A 683 10.87 10.59 -37.01
C GLY A 683 11.65 11.66 -37.77
N GLU A 684 12.97 11.47 -37.91
CA GLU A 684 13.92 12.44 -38.48
C GLU A 684 14.27 12.15 -39.94
N SER A 685 14.25 10.88 -40.35
CA SER A 685 14.69 10.43 -41.67
C SER A 685 13.76 9.36 -42.25
N ASP A 686 13.50 9.45 -43.56
CA ASP A 686 12.75 8.44 -44.30
C ASP A 686 13.56 7.16 -44.53
N GLU A 687 14.89 7.28 -44.62
CA GLU A 687 15.81 6.13 -44.64
C GLU A 687 15.77 5.37 -43.29
N ALA A 688 15.79 6.10 -42.17
CA ALA A 688 15.62 5.50 -40.84
C ALA A 688 14.23 4.87 -40.66
N GLN A 689 13.18 5.49 -41.21
CA GLN A 689 11.84 4.91 -41.23
C GLN A 689 11.77 3.61 -42.05
N ALA A 690 12.40 3.56 -43.23
CA ALA A 690 12.45 2.36 -44.06
C ALA A 690 13.20 1.22 -43.36
N LEU A 691 14.34 1.51 -42.74
CA LEU A 691 15.08 0.52 -41.94
C LEU A 691 14.27 0.06 -40.72
N GLY A 692 13.56 0.98 -40.05
CA GLY A 692 12.69 0.64 -38.93
C GLY A 692 11.60 -0.36 -39.34
N GLU A 693 10.95 -0.12 -40.49
CA GLU A 693 9.95 -1.03 -41.05
C GLU A 693 10.56 -2.40 -41.38
N GLU A 694 11.73 -2.42 -42.01
CA GLU A 694 12.46 -3.66 -42.32
C GLU A 694 12.76 -4.50 -41.06
N ILE A 695 13.27 -3.87 -39.99
CA ILE A 695 13.59 -4.55 -38.73
C ILE A 695 12.34 -5.17 -38.10
N VAL A 696 11.23 -4.42 -38.04
CA VAL A 696 9.98 -4.93 -37.45
C VAL A 696 9.33 -6.00 -38.33
N ALA A 697 9.42 -5.87 -39.65
CA ALA A 697 8.98 -6.88 -40.60
C ALA A 697 9.79 -8.18 -40.46
N PHE A 698 11.11 -8.08 -40.29
CA PHE A 698 11.98 -9.23 -40.04
C PHE A 698 11.59 -9.97 -38.75
N MET A 699 11.37 -9.24 -37.65
CA MET A 699 10.87 -9.85 -36.40
C MET A 699 9.52 -10.54 -36.59
N ARG A 700 8.63 -9.95 -37.40
CA ARG A 700 7.32 -10.57 -37.69
C ARG A 700 7.44 -11.86 -38.50
N ASP A 701 8.23 -11.86 -39.58
CA ASP A 701 8.48 -13.06 -40.40
C ASP A 701 9.07 -14.19 -39.55
N LYS A 702 10.04 -13.90 -38.68
CA LYS A 702 10.58 -14.88 -37.72
C LYS A 702 9.53 -15.43 -36.77
N THR A 703 8.64 -14.57 -36.28
CA THR A 703 7.53 -14.97 -35.41
C THR A 703 6.53 -15.88 -36.14
N ASP A 704 6.21 -15.59 -37.41
CA ASP A 704 5.30 -16.41 -38.22
C ASP A 704 5.90 -17.79 -38.51
N ARG A 705 7.20 -17.85 -38.85
CA ARG A 705 7.92 -19.13 -39.01
C ARG A 705 7.94 -19.95 -37.72
N ALA A 706 8.02 -19.31 -36.56
CA ALA A 706 7.89 -20.00 -35.28
C ALA A 706 6.47 -20.55 -35.08
N ALA A 707 5.44 -19.79 -35.46
CA ALA A 707 4.05 -20.27 -35.39
C ALA A 707 3.84 -21.52 -36.25
N GLU A 708 4.41 -21.56 -37.46
CA GLU A 708 4.40 -22.71 -38.36
C GLU A 708 5.20 -23.89 -37.79
N LYS A 709 6.45 -23.64 -37.35
CA LYS A 709 7.37 -24.67 -36.84
C LYS A 709 6.81 -25.40 -35.61
N TYR A 710 6.28 -24.65 -34.65
CA TYR A 710 5.78 -25.21 -33.40
C TYR A 710 4.28 -25.53 -33.43
N HIS A 711 3.57 -25.13 -34.49
CA HIS A 711 2.11 -25.20 -34.58
C HIS A 711 1.41 -24.57 -33.37
N LEU A 712 1.91 -23.42 -32.91
CA LEU A 712 1.40 -22.65 -31.77
C LEU A 712 1.22 -21.19 -32.18
N ASN A 713 0.40 -20.43 -31.44
CA ASN A 713 0.12 -19.03 -31.78
C ASN A 713 1.26 -18.10 -31.33
N TYR A 714 2.40 -18.14 -32.01
CA TYR A 714 3.45 -17.14 -31.84
C TYR A 714 3.02 -15.81 -32.45
N THR A 715 3.17 -14.73 -31.70
CA THR A 715 2.69 -13.40 -32.10
C THR A 715 3.69 -12.31 -31.70
N LEU A 716 3.73 -11.19 -32.43
CA LEU A 716 4.65 -10.07 -32.17
C LEU A 716 3.91 -8.92 -31.46
N ILE A 717 4.40 -8.48 -30.31
CA ILE A 717 3.79 -7.42 -29.49
C ILE A 717 4.68 -6.17 -29.43
N ALA A 718 4.07 -4.99 -29.61
CA ALA A 718 4.68 -3.73 -29.22
C ALA A 718 4.54 -3.54 -27.70
N THR A 719 5.56 -3.91 -26.93
CA THR A 719 5.50 -4.05 -25.48
C THR A 719 5.16 -2.74 -24.71
N PRO A 720 4.18 -2.80 -23.78
CA PRO A 720 4.13 -2.17 -22.46
C PRO A 720 5.25 -1.21 -22.04
N ALA A 721 6.26 -1.92 -21.55
CA ALA A 721 7.55 -1.52 -21.05
C ALA A 721 7.57 -0.51 -19.89
N GLU A 722 6.55 -0.54 -19.02
CA GLU A 722 6.50 0.33 -17.84
C GLU A 722 7.71 0.17 -16.92
N GLY A 723 7.98 -1.05 -16.44
CA GLY A 723 9.18 -1.33 -15.65
C GLY A 723 10.44 -1.58 -16.48
N LEU A 724 10.29 -2.00 -17.74
CA LEU A 724 11.43 -2.41 -18.58
C LEU A 724 12.20 -1.23 -19.18
N SER A 725 11.52 -0.15 -19.56
CA SER A 725 12.15 0.98 -20.26
C SER A 725 13.36 1.55 -19.53
N GLY A 726 13.24 1.85 -18.23
CA GLY A 726 14.39 2.31 -17.43
C GLY A 726 15.32 1.18 -16.97
N ARG A 727 14.83 -0.06 -16.83
CA ARG A 727 15.68 -1.21 -16.45
C ARG A 727 16.72 -1.51 -17.52
N PHE A 728 16.32 -1.57 -18.78
CA PHE A 728 17.23 -1.84 -19.89
C PHE A 728 18.26 -0.73 -20.07
N VAL A 729 17.85 0.54 -20.03
CA VAL A 729 18.79 1.67 -20.06
C VAL A 729 19.85 1.54 -18.96
N ARG A 730 19.47 1.26 -17.71
CA ARG A 730 20.44 1.12 -16.60
C ARG A 730 21.44 -0.01 -16.84
N MET A 731 20.97 -1.15 -17.36
CA MET A 731 21.84 -2.28 -17.69
C MET A 731 22.81 -1.93 -18.83
N ASP A 732 22.33 -1.22 -19.84
CA ASP A 732 23.09 -0.84 -21.03
C ASP A 732 24.12 0.25 -20.69
N ARG A 733 23.76 1.23 -19.86
CA ARG A 733 24.68 2.23 -19.29
C ARG A 733 25.82 1.58 -18.50
N LYS A 734 25.51 0.56 -17.69
CA LYS A 734 26.51 -0.11 -16.86
C LYS A 734 27.58 -0.81 -17.71
N GLU A 735 27.20 -1.39 -18.84
CA GLU A 735 28.11 -2.19 -19.68
C GLU A 735 28.76 -1.37 -20.81
N HIS A 736 28.05 -0.37 -21.36
CA HIS A 736 28.47 0.36 -22.56
C HIS A 736 28.63 1.87 -22.34
N GLY A 737 28.38 2.38 -21.12
CA GLY A 737 28.47 3.80 -20.82
C GLY A 737 27.31 4.63 -21.39
N ILE A 738 27.51 5.94 -21.45
CA ILE A 738 26.55 6.89 -22.00
C ILE A 738 26.80 7.05 -23.50
N ILE A 739 25.79 6.70 -24.29
CA ILE A 739 25.76 6.80 -25.75
C ILE A 739 24.73 7.88 -26.11
N PRO A 740 25.13 9.00 -26.75
CA PRO A 740 24.21 10.07 -27.12
C PRO A 740 23.04 9.60 -27.97
N GLY A 741 21.83 10.03 -27.64
CA GLY A 741 20.58 9.64 -28.31
C GLY A 741 20.15 8.18 -28.11
N VAL A 742 20.86 7.42 -27.27
CA VAL A 742 20.57 6.00 -27.00
C VAL A 742 20.45 5.77 -25.49
N THR A 743 21.55 5.88 -24.74
CA THR A 743 21.57 5.64 -23.29
C THR A 743 21.76 6.91 -22.47
N ASP A 744 21.69 8.10 -23.05
CA ASP A 744 21.76 9.39 -22.34
C ASP A 744 20.46 9.75 -21.61
N ARG A 745 19.32 9.19 -22.04
CA ARG A 745 18.01 9.33 -21.39
C ARG A 745 17.74 8.27 -20.32
N GLU A 746 16.86 8.56 -19.37
CA GLU A 746 16.51 7.64 -18.26
C GLU A 746 15.65 6.43 -18.66
N TYR A 747 15.16 6.40 -19.89
CA TYR A 747 14.26 5.38 -20.43
C TYR A 747 14.49 5.18 -21.93
N TYR A 748 14.16 3.98 -22.42
CA TYR A 748 14.01 3.73 -23.86
C TYR A 748 12.58 4.01 -24.33
N THR A 749 12.44 4.50 -25.55
CA THR A 749 11.16 4.77 -26.20
C THR A 749 10.35 3.48 -26.38
N ASN A 750 9.05 3.54 -26.08
CA ASN A 750 8.19 2.36 -26.15
C ASN A 750 8.09 1.82 -27.59
N SER A 751 8.46 0.55 -27.78
CA SER A 751 8.24 -0.21 -29.02
C SER A 751 8.73 0.52 -30.28
N PHE A 752 7.81 0.91 -31.17
CA PHE A 752 8.04 1.61 -32.43
C PHE A 752 7.68 3.11 -32.37
N HIS A 753 7.34 3.64 -31.19
CA HIS A 753 6.88 5.02 -31.07
C HIS A 753 7.97 6.00 -31.50
N VAL A 754 7.56 7.10 -32.11
CA VAL A 754 8.43 8.26 -32.29
C VAL A 754 8.79 8.80 -30.88
N PRO A 755 10.06 9.18 -30.62
CA PRO A 755 10.48 9.73 -29.32
C PRO A 755 9.55 10.85 -28.85
N VAL A 756 9.20 10.82 -27.56
CA VAL A 756 8.15 11.67 -26.98
C VAL A 756 8.50 13.16 -26.95
N ASP A 757 9.77 13.50 -27.06
CA ASP A 757 10.32 14.85 -27.10
C ASP A 757 10.52 15.39 -28.53
N TYR A 758 10.34 14.54 -29.54
CA TYR A 758 10.54 14.94 -30.93
C TYR A 758 9.36 15.79 -31.44
N PRO A 759 9.58 17.03 -31.91
CA PRO A 759 8.51 17.87 -32.42
C PRO A 759 7.97 17.35 -33.76
N ILE A 760 6.75 16.81 -33.75
CA ILE A 760 6.08 16.24 -34.94
C ILE A 760 4.59 16.58 -34.93
N SER A 761 3.99 16.76 -36.12
CA SER A 761 2.54 16.96 -36.24
C SER A 761 1.80 15.65 -35.94
N ALA A 762 0.57 15.73 -35.42
CA ALA A 762 -0.24 14.55 -35.15
C ALA A 762 -0.42 13.68 -36.41
N ARG A 763 -0.70 14.30 -37.55
CA ARG A 763 -0.86 13.61 -38.85
C ARG A 763 0.39 12.85 -39.26
N GLU A 764 1.55 13.49 -39.21
CA GLU A 764 2.80 12.86 -39.64
C GLU A 764 3.22 11.74 -38.68
N LYS A 765 2.98 11.91 -37.37
CA LYS A 765 3.20 10.85 -36.38
C LYS A 765 2.34 9.64 -36.66
N MET A 766 1.05 9.83 -36.95
CA MET A 766 0.14 8.72 -37.27
C MET A 766 0.57 7.99 -38.55
N ARG A 767 1.02 8.73 -39.58
CA ARG A 767 1.55 8.14 -40.81
C ARG A 767 2.79 7.28 -40.56
N ARG A 768 3.74 7.79 -39.77
CA ARG A 768 4.99 7.08 -39.44
C ARG A 768 4.77 5.88 -38.52
N GLU A 769 3.89 6.00 -37.53
CA GLU A 769 3.62 4.92 -36.57
C GLU A 769 2.66 3.84 -37.13
N GLY A 770 1.72 4.23 -37.99
CA GLY A 770 0.69 3.34 -38.53
C GLY A 770 1.23 2.12 -39.27
N VAL A 771 2.33 2.28 -40.01
CA VAL A 771 2.93 1.18 -40.79
C VAL A 771 3.40 0.00 -39.91
N TYR A 772 3.69 0.23 -38.62
CA TYR A 772 4.17 -0.81 -37.71
C TYR A 772 3.04 -1.68 -37.14
N HIS A 773 1.80 -1.20 -37.17
CA HIS A 773 0.66 -1.89 -36.55
C HIS A 773 0.38 -3.25 -37.22
N LYS A 774 0.52 -3.34 -38.55
CA LYS A 774 0.31 -4.58 -39.33
C LYS A 774 1.29 -5.70 -38.95
N TYR A 775 2.48 -5.35 -38.49
CA TYR A 775 3.49 -6.32 -38.06
C TYR A 775 3.29 -6.80 -36.61
N THR A 776 2.56 -6.05 -35.78
CA THR A 776 2.44 -6.32 -34.34
C THR A 776 1.09 -6.93 -34.00
N ASN A 777 0.85 -8.13 -34.53
CA ASN A 777 -0.43 -8.84 -34.46
C ASN A 777 -0.88 -9.23 -33.03
N ALA A 778 0.04 -9.27 -32.07
CA ALA A 778 -0.23 -9.52 -30.65
C ALA A 778 -0.66 -8.26 -29.88
N GLY A 779 -0.55 -7.08 -30.47
CA GLY A 779 -0.89 -5.83 -29.80
C GLY A 779 0.00 -4.65 -30.14
N HIS A 780 -0.62 -3.48 -30.23
CA HIS A 780 -0.02 -2.19 -30.56
C HIS A 780 -0.93 -1.06 -30.08
N ILE A 781 -0.39 0.15 -29.98
CA ILE A 781 -1.18 1.36 -29.77
C ILE A 781 -0.38 2.55 -30.26
N SER A 782 -1.04 3.58 -30.79
CA SER A 782 -0.43 4.88 -31.08
C SER A 782 -1.14 5.99 -30.29
N TYR A 783 -0.40 7.03 -29.91
CA TYR A 783 -0.91 8.14 -29.11
C TYR A 783 -0.72 9.49 -29.78
N VAL A 784 -1.69 10.38 -29.57
CA VAL A 784 -1.56 11.82 -29.83
C VAL A 784 -1.72 12.58 -28.53
N GLU A 785 -0.68 13.34 -28.16
CA GLU A 785 -0.67 14.29 -27.04
C GLU A 785 -1.25 15.65 -27.44
N PHE A 786 -2.22 16.13 -26.65
CA PHE A 786 -2.73 17.50 -26.65
C PHE A 786 -2.29 18.22 -25.36
N ALA A 787 -2.13 19.54 -25.46
CA ALA A 787 -1.77 20.39 -24.34
C ALA A 787 -2.93 20.61 -23.35
N SER A 788 -4.18 20.44 -23.79
CA SER A 788 -5.37 20.64 -22.96
C SER A 788 -6.54 19.73 -23.38
N PRO A 789 -7.52 19.51 -22.49
CA PRO A 789 -8.72 18.75 -22.82
C PRO A 789 -9.49 19.34 -24.01
N PRO A 790 -9.77 18.57 -25.08
CA PRO A 790 -10.44 19.06 -26.29
C PRO A 790 -11.97 19.17 -26.13
N ILE A 791 -12.47 19.55 -24.95
CA ILE A 791 -13.90 19.58 -24.59
C ILE A 791 -14.69 20.54 -25.50
N HIS A 792 -14.08 21.66 -25.89
CA HIS A 792 -14.70 22.67 -26.76
C HIS A 792 -14.40 22.45 -28.25
N ASN A 793 -13.65 21.40 -28.60
CA ASN A 793 -13.36 21.06 -29.99
C ASN A 793 -13.39 19.54 -30.23
N PRO A 794 -14.55 18.88 -30.01
CA PRO A 794 -14.70 17.45 -30.29
C PRO A 794 -14.48 17.11 -31.78
N LYS A 795 -14.66 18.09 -32.67
CA LYS A 795 -14.43 17.91 -34.11
C LYS A 795 -12.95 17.61 -34.41
N ALA A 796 -12.01 18.28 -33.72
CA ALA A 796 -10.59 17.97 -33.87
C ALA A 796 -10.25 16.53 -33.44
N VAL A 797 -10.91 16.01 -32.39
CA VAL A 797 -10.78 14.61 -31.99
C VAL A 797 -11.26 13.68 -33.10
N GLU A 798 -12.43 13.95 -33.68
CA GLU A 798 -12.94 13.15 -34.80
C GLU A 798 -12.00 13.18 -36.01
N ASP A 799 -11.50 14.36 -36.39
CA ASP A 799 -10.61 14.51 -37.55
C ASP A 799 -9.28 13.76 -37.35
N ILE A 800 -8.76 13.71 -36.12
CA ILE A 800 -7.58 12.89 -35.76
C ILE A 800 -7.90 11.40 -35.81
N LEU A 801 -9.05 10.96 -35.32
CA LEU A 801 -9.46 9.56 -35.43
C LEU A 801 -9.64 9.13 -36.89
N ARG A 802 -10.13 10.03 -37.76
CA ARG A 802 -10.18 9.81 -39.20
C ARG A 802 -8.78 9.70 -39.80
N CYS A 803 -7.87 10.61 -39.44
CA CYS A 803 -6.47 10.53 -39.85
C CYS A 803 -5.79 9.24 -39.39
N MET A 804 -6.09 8.75 -38.19
CA MET A 804 -5.59 7.47 -37.68
C MET A 804 -6.10 6.30 -38.52
N ALA A 805 -7.40 6.29 -38.86
CA ALA A 805 -7.98 5.28 -39.74
C ALA A 805 -7.34 5.28 -41.14
N ASP A 806 -7.11 6.46 -41.72
CA ASP A 806 -6.44 6.62 -43.02
C ASP A 806 -4.97 6.18 -42.98
N SER A 807 -4.34 6.21 -41.80
CA SER A 807 -2.96 5.77 -41.55
C SER A 807 -2.85 4.28 -41.17
N ASP A 808 -3.91 3.51 -41.35
CA ASP A 808 -3.97 2.07 -41.04
C ASP A 808 -3.69 1.70 -39.57
N ILE A 809 -3.96 2.62 -38.64
CA ILE A 809 -3.80 2.38 -37.20
C ILE A 809 -4.89 1.44 -36.70
N GLY A 810 -4.50 0.37 -35.98
CA GLY A 810 -5.44 -0.60 -35.42
C GLY A 810 -5.97 -0.29 -34.02
N TYR A 811 -5.25 0.51 -33.22
CA TYR A 811 -5.63 0.89 -31.86
C TYR A 811 -4.93 2.19 -31.45
N ALA A 812 -5.67 3.14 -30.89
CA ALA A 812 -5.16 4.46 -30.56
C ALA A 812 -5.75 5.05 -29.28
N GLY A 813 -5.02 6.01 -28.71
CA GLY A 813 -5.50 6.88 -27.64
C GLY A 813 -5.16 8.33 -27.89
N ILE A 814 -5.93 9.23 -27.27
CA ILE A 814 -5.66 10.66 -27.24
C ILE A 814 -5.38 11.03 -25.80
N ASN A 815 -4.27 11.73 -25.58
CA ASN A 815 -3.77 12.08 -24.26
C ASN A 815 -3.79 13.59 -24.07
N PHE A 816 -4.12 14.03 -22.87
CA PHE A 816 -4.08 15.41 -22.43
C PHE A 816 -4.00 15.45 -20.90
N PRO A 817 -3.55 16.56 -20.29
CA PRO A 817 -3.55 16.68 -18.84
C PRO A 817 -4.98 16.67 -18.28
N VAL A 818 -5.23 15.82 -17.28
CA VAL A 818 -6.46 15.79 -16.49
C VAL A 818 -6.09 15.86 -15.01
N ASP A 819 -6.44 16.96 -14.37
CA ASP A 819 -6.19 17.19 -12.96
C ASP A 819 -7.52 17.31 -12.21
N PHE A 820 -7.52 16.86 -10.95
CA PHE A 820 -8.71 16.82 -10.10
C PHE A 820 -8.39 17.30 -8.69
N CYS A 821 -9.21 18.21 -8.16
CA CYS A 821 -9.11 18.64 -6.76
C CYS A 821 -9.84 17.69 -5.81
N ASP A 822 -9.12 17.10 -4.85
CA ASP A 822 -9.68 16.16 -3.87
C ASP A 822 -10.70 16.80 -2.91
N SER A 823 -10.63 18.12 -2.71
CA SER A 823 -11.52 18.85 -1.80
C SER A 823 -12.87 19.16 -2.45
N CYS A 824 -12.89 19.91 -3.55
CA CYS A 824 -14.11 20.43 -4.17
C CYS A 824 -14.56 19.68 -5.42
N GLY A 825 -13.76 18.74 -5.94
CA GLY A 825 -14.09 17.95 -7.12
C GLY A 825 -13.92 18.66 -8.46
N HIS A 826 -13.24 19.81 -8.51
CA HIS A 826 -12.97 20.52 -9.77
C HIS A 826 -12.09 19.67 -10.69
N ILE A 827 -12.44 19.62 -11.99
CA ILE A 827 -11.71 18.91 -13.05
C ILE A 827 -11.24 19.94 -14.07
N GLY A 828 -9.95 19.93 -14.39
CA GLY A 828 -9.37 20.82 -15.38
C GLY A 828 -7.87 20.61 -15.54
N VAL A 829 -7.21 21.53 -16.23
CA VAL A 829 -5.74 21.66 -16.16
C VAL A 829 -5.46 22.59 -14.99
N ILE A 830 -4.76 22.09 -13.97
CA ILE A 830 -4.49 22.84 -12.75
C ILE A 830 -2.97 23.05 -12.67
N ASP A 831 -2.53 24.20 -13.16
CA ASP A 831 -1.11 24.57 -13.22
C ASP A 831 -0.50 24.90 -11.84
N SER A 832 -1.35 25.07 -10.82
CA SER A 832 -0.97 25.33 -9.43
C SER A 832 -1.08 24.09 -8.53
N GLU A 833 -0.38 24.08 -7.41
CA GLU A 833 -0.57 23.04 -6.37
C GLU A 833 -1.88 23.23 -5.59
N CYS A 834 -2.49 24.42 -5.67
CA CYS A 834 -3.78 24.71 -5.05
C CYS A 834 -4.88 24.78 -6.11
N CYS A 835 -6.06 24.25 -5.79
CA CYS A 835 -7.21 24.33 -6.67
C CYS A 835 -7.66 25.80 -6.87
N PRO A 836 -7.83 26.28 -8.11
CA PRO A 836 -8.23 27.66 -8.37
C PRO A 836 -9.68 27.96 -7.95
N VAL A 837 -10.50 26.92 -7.71
CA VAL A 837 -11.90 27.06 -7.34
C VAL A 837 -12.10 27.18 -5.83
N CYS A 838 -11.42 26.34 -5.04
CA CYS A 838 -11.62 26.32 -3.58
C CYS A 838 -10.41 26.82 -2.77
N GLY A 839 -9.28 27.14 -3.41
CA GLY A 839 -8.08 27.66 -2.75
C GLY A 839 -7.37 26.68 -1.81
N ALA A 840 -7.91 25.47 -1.62
CA ALA A 840 -7.42 24.44 -0.71
C ALA A 840 -7.45 23.05 -1.37
N GLY A 841 -6.68 22.09 -0.85
CA GLY A 841 -6.75 20.67 -1.21
C GLY A 841 -5.65 20.18 -2.15
N SER A 842 -5.30 18.90 -2.02
CA SER A 842 -4.40 18.20 -2.93
C SER A 842 -4.99 18.08 -4.33
N VAL A 843 -4.15 18.26 -5.33
CA VAL A 843 -4.50 18.07 -6.75
C VAL A 843 -3.99 16.71 -7.20
N ARG A 844 -4.90 15.81 -7.54
CA ARG A 844 -4.58 14.51 -8.10
C ARG A 844 -4.45 14.64 -9.62
N ARG A 845 -3.27 14.30 -10.15
CA ARG A 845 -2.95 14.44 -11.57
C ARG A 845 -3.01 13.09 -12.26
N VAL A 846 -3.98 12.89 -13.14
CA VAL A 846 -4.17 11.64 -13.88
C VAL A 846 -3.53 11.77 -15.26
N ARG A 847 -2.68 10.81 -15.64
CA ARG A 847 -2.02 10.78 -16.95
C ARG A 847 -2.04 9.35 -17.52
N ARG A 848 -1.90 9.24 -18.86
CA ARG A 848 -1.67 7.98 -19.57
C ARG A 848 -0.24 7.94 -20.09
N ILE A 849 0.56 6.97 -19.66
CA ILE A 849 1.94 6.82 -20.14
C ILE A 849 2.11 5.57 -21.00
N THR A 850 1.77 4.39 -20.47
CA THR A 850 2.12 3.09 -21.08
C THR A 850 0.95 2.27 -21.63
N GLY A 851 -0.30 2.73 -21.44
CA GLY A 851 -1.48 1.96 -21.81
C GLY A 851 -2.74 2.37 -21.05
N TYR A 852 -2.60 2.52 -19.74
CA TYR A 852 -3.68 2.80 -18.79
C TYR A 852 -3.46 4.14 -18.07
N LEU A 853 -4.50 4.57 -17.37
CA LEU A 853 -4.49 5.80 -16.59
C LEU A 853 -3.94 5.54 -15.19
N SER A 854 -3.06 6.41 -14.69
CA SER A 854 -2.62 6.35 -13.29
C SER A 854 -2.36 7.76 -12.78
N THR A 855 -2.14 7.88 -11.47
CA THR A 855 -1.70 9.13 -10.85
C THR A 855 -0.19 9.26 -10.95
N ILE A 856 0.32 10.49 -11.03
CA ILE A 856 1.76 10.74 -11.25
C ILE A 856 2.62 10.08 -10.15
N GLU A 857 2.14 10.08 -8.91
CA GLU A 857 2.86 9.54 -7.75
C GLU A 857 3.04 8.01 -7.82
N ARG A 858 2.26 7.32 -8.66
CA ARG A 858 2.35 5.88 -8.86
C ARG A 858 3.29 5.48 -9.99
N PHE A 859 3.77 6.43 -10.81
CA PHE A 859 4.74 6.13 -11.85
C PHE A 859 6.14 5.98 -11.27
N ASN A 860 6.89 5.01 -11.78
CA ASN A 860 8.31 4.88 -11.50
C ASN A 860 9.11 6.06 -12.09
N ASP A 861 10.30 6.30 -11.56
CA ASP A 861 11.14 7.45 -11.97
C ASP A 861 11.36 7.55 -13.48
N PRO A 862 11.68 6.44 -14.21
CA PRO A 862 11.81 6.48 -15.67
C PRO A 862 10.54 6.95 -16.40
N LYS A 863 9.34 6.57 -15.93
CA LYS A 863 8.08 7.01 -16.53
C LYS A 863 7.72 8.44 -16.14
N GLN A 864 8.12 8.90 -14.96
CA GLN A 864 8.04 10.33 -14.65
C GLN A 864 8.97 11.16 -15.56
N ALA A 865 10.17 10.66 -15.87
CA ALA A 865 11.08 11.28 -16.83
C ALA A 865 10.49 11.31 -18.25
N GLU A 866 9.87 10.21 -18.71
CA GLU A 866 9.16 10.18 -19.99
C GLU A 866 8.03 11.21 -20.04
N LEU A 867 7.24 11.33 -18.97
CA LEU A 867 6.15 12.30 -18.88
C LEU A 867 6.66 13.74 -18.99
N ARG A 868 7.78 14.07 -18.33
CA ARG A 868 8.38 15.43 -18.39
C ARG A 868 8.84 15.81 -19.79
N ASN A 869 9.22 14.82 -20.61
CA ASN A 869 9.76 15.05 -21.94
C ASN A 869 8.68 15.10 -23.04
N ARG A 870 7.43 14.73 -22.74
CA ARG A 870 6.34 14.70 -23.73
C ARG A 870 6.03 16.09 -24.28
N VAL A 871 5.95 16.20 -25.61
CA VAL A 871 5.51 17.41 -26.31
C VAL A 871 4.13 17.22 -26.96
N ALA A 872 3.36 18.30 -27.04
CA ALA A 872 2.07 18.30 -27.73
C ALA A 872 2.24 18.35 -29.26
N HIS A 873 1.36 17.67 -30.00
CA HIS A 873 1.50 17.50 -31.45
C HIS A 873 0.69 18.51 -32.28
N PHE A 874 0.83 19.81 -32.01
CA PHE A 874 0.06 20.89 -32.65
C PHE A 874 0.77 21.62 -33.81
N LYS A 875 1.97 21.19 -34.20
CA LYS A 875 2.68 21.80 -35.34
C LYS A 875 2.06 21.45 -36.68
#